data_AF-A0A519X0X3-F1
#
_entry.id   AF-A0A519X0X3-F1
#
_cell.length_a   1.000
_cell.length_b   1.000
_cell.length_c   1.000
_cell.angle_alpha   90.00
_cell.angle_beta   90.00
_cell.angle_gamma   90.00
#
_symmetry.space_group_name_H-M   'P 1'
#
loop_
_entity.id
_entity.type
_entity.pdbx_description
1 polymer ?
#
loop_
_entity_poly.entity_id
_entity_poly.type
_entity_poly.pdbx_seq_one_letter_code
_entity_poly.pdbx_strand_id
1 'polypeptide(L)'
;MIAFETLHAGMGSFLLKPESGKSYTAKLSFADGSVQTVPLPKALDDGYVLSVYQPNADSILVRVYASKNKIDQSAQTPLHVNFVAQSGGETVIASPVKITRASSSFWLEKKQFPSGIAQFTIFNAAGEPLNERIAFINSNDRMQLTLKTSKRSYKSRERVQVELEALTGAGKPTPGNFSITVIDESKVPVEESLESTIFSNLLLTSDLRGYVEAPNYYFSKETEEVSRALDNLMLTQGYRRFAWKDLSNPNLAKKEPQFKAEGLGMSISGKVLSLTGKVVPNATVLMMVAKSGDIKNDTTDINGRFKFDNIFLMDSVAFSIQARLGKSNKLEIIIDSIPKVLVSKNKNIPDVKIDVNQNIQEYVATGVKQEELLSKMGMINRTQRLKEVVIRAKKSKTEMYTIQGAYRIPDGHSDQEFLIENAETCASLLICLQGRLQGVNFRASGSVLNYPFSRTDAMDVFLDGRLLDEDEISTIFDGNSIDATDIGKIVVVRTNKALMNMLTGKPAILIYTKRGAVRRTYNPSIANIKPKGFNKAREFYAPRYDRAGSNRMLPDLRSTIHWDPAVKTFSTGKTTIDYFNSDGPATYKIIVEGISADGELGRTVYRYQVEQGNPAVMATTDPKTPGKPLPNEDANILGIRKALDTTGKKLPVEKLYVHTDKPYYNIGDTLWFKSYIMDGNLNPSKQSGLLYVELNSDSAEAVRRISIPIKDGVAWAQIPLERKIFQPGSYTLRAYTNWMQNFGEDYFFTKRFYLGIPASDTWLVNSQSNVAKVNNADQLNVDIKLKRTDKTAVALRDVEVTIYEDRHYLYKEKLQTDMEGNLKFSKALKAKADGRNLRVEIRSLQESDGRQFLQVPLTVNRNQNIDLQFLPEGGHLVAGLKSKVGFKALAEDGHGTSVSGVIIDKAGAE
;
A
#
# COMPACT_ATOMS: atom_id res chain seq x y z
N MET A 1 8.53 -5.51 46.18
CA MET A 1 7.53 -6.00 45.21
C MET A 1 7.09 -4.92 44.23
N ILE A 2 7.48 -5.05 42.96
CA ILE A 2 6.95 -4.22 41.85
C ILE A 2 6.20 -5.16 40.90
N ALA A 3 4.88 -5.11 40.93
CA ALA A 3 4.02 -5.81 39.97
C ALA A 3 3.83 -4.96 38.70
N PHE A 4 3.65 -5.63 37.56
CA PHE A 4 3.33 -4.99 36.30
C PHE A 4 2.30 -5.81 35.53
N GLU A 5 1.44 -5.12 34.77
CA GLU A 5 0.44 -5.72 33.89
C GLU A 5 0.24 -4.85 32.65
N THR A 6 -0.13 -5.50 31.55
CA THR A 6 -0.45 -4.82 30.30
C THR A 6 -1.72 -4.00 30.45
N LEU A 7 -1.71 -2.76 29.95
CA LEU A 7 -2.88 -1.89 29.89
C LEU A 7 -3.63 -2.05 28.56
N HIS A 8 -2.93 -1.92 27.43
CA HIS A 8 -3.55 -1.94 26.10
C HIS A 8 -2.57 -2.45 25.04
N ALA A 9 -3.04 -3.29 24.11
CA ALA A 9 -2.26 -3.83 22.99
C ALA A 9 -0.88 -4.34 23.42
N GLY A 10 -0.81 -5.13 24.50
CA GLY A 10 0.44 -5.66 25.04
C GLY A 10 1.40 -4.63 25.63
N MET A 11 0.98 -3.37 25.81
CA MET A 11 1.81 -2.30 26.38
C MET A 11 1.41 -1.97 27.81
N GLY A 12 2.40 -1.74 28.66
CA GLY A 12 2.22 -1.26 30.02
C GLY A 12 3.42 -0.46 30.51
N SER A 13 3.37 0.00 31.75
CA SER A 13 4.52 0.64 32.39
C SER A 13 4.49 0.50 33.91
N PHE A 14 5.66 0.59 34.54
CA PHE A 14 5.83 0.60 35.99
C PHE A 14 6.98 1.56 36.38
N LEU A 15 7.12 1.85 37.67
CA LEU A 15 8.19 2.70 38.20
C LEU A 15 9.27 1.85 38.85
N LEU A 16 10.53 2.08 38.49
CA LEU A 16 11.69 1.39 39.06
C LEU A 16 12.73 2.42 39.53
N LYS A 17 13.32 2.18 40.70
CA LYS A 17 14.49 2.91 41.19
C LYS A 17 15.63 1.90 41.33
N PRO A 18 16.48 1.72 40.31
CA PRO A 18 17.54 0.72 40.36
C PRO A 18 18.60 1.12 41.39
N GLU A 19 19.31 0.12 41.92
CA GLU A 19 20.42 0.32 42.85
C GLU A 19 21.72 0.05 42.10
N SER A 20 22.81 0.71 42.50
CA SER A 20 24.11 0.53 41.86
C SER A 20 24.57 -0.93 42.00
N GLY A 21 25.11 -1.50 40.92
CA GLY A 21 25.56 -2.89 40.87
C GLY A 21 24.46 -3.97 40.84
N LYS A 22 23.18 -3.64 41.06
CA LYS A 22 22.07 -4.61 40.98
C LYS A 22 21.55 -4.77 39.54
N SER A 23 21.10 -5.98 39.23
CA SER A 23 20.38 -6.32 37.99
C SER A 23 18.99 -6.83 38.32
N TYR A 24 18.02 -6.50 37.47
CA TYR A 24 16.60 -6.83 37.67
C TYR A 24 16.10 -7.75 36.57
N THR A 25 15.17 -8.64 36.90
CA THR A 25 14.54 -9.59 35.98
C THR A 25 13.04 -9.56 36.18
N ALA A 26 12.27 -9.58 35.11
CA ALA A 26 10.84 -9.78 35.16
C ALA A 26 10.51 -11.28 35.16
N LYS A 27 9.65 -11.71 36.07
CA LYS A 27 9.14 -13.09 36.16
C LYS A 27 7.66 -13.11 35.78
N LEU A 28 7.34 -13.84 34.72
CA LEU A 28 5.98 -14.07 34.23
C LEU A 28 5.56 -15.50 34.59
N SER A 29 4.34 -15.67 35.08
CA SER A 29 3.77 -16.99 35.37
C SER A 29 2.51 -17.17 34.54
N PHE A 30 2.44 -18.26 33.77
CA PHE A 30 1.31 -18.54 32.88
C PHE A 30 0.35 -19.57 33.48
N ALA A 31 -0.87 -19.63 32.96
CA ALA A 31 -1.92 -20.53 33.44
C ALA A 31 -1.57 -22.03 33.28
N ASP A 32 -0.67 -22.36 32.36
CA ASP A 32 -0.15 -23.72 32.16
C ASP A 32 0.96 -24.11 33.15
N GLY A 33 1.28 -23.22 34.11
CA GLY A 33 2.34 -23.40 35.10
C GLY A 33 3.75 -23.08 34.58
N SER A 34 3.91 -22.73 33.30
CA SER A 34 5.21 -22.31 32.77
C SER A 34 5.60 -20.92 33.28
N VAL A 35 6.91 -20.71 33.41
CA VAL A 35 7.51 -19.46 33.88
C VAL A 35 8.49 -18.96 32.84
N GLN A 36 8.39 -17.68 32.49
CA GLN A 36 9.35 -16.98 31.63
C GLN A 36 10.03 -15.88 32.43
N THR A 37 11.35 -15.78 32.31
CA THR A 37 12.14 -14.73 32.94
C THR A 37 12.83 -13.88 31.88
N VAL A 38 12.69 -12.57 31.98
CA VAL A 38 13.24 -11.61 31.01
C VAL A 38 14.09 -10.56 31.73
N PRO A 39 15.39 -10.43 31.42
CA PRO A 39 16.25 -9.46 32.08
C PRO A 39 15.87 -8.03 31.67
N LEU A 40 15.89 -7.11 32.64
CA LEU A 40 15.75 -5.68 32.36
C LEU A 40 17.10 -5.10 31.89
N PRO A 41 17.11 -3.97 31.17
CA PRO A 41 18.33 -3.27 30.80
C PRO A 41 19.20 -2.97 32.03
N LYS A 42 20.53 -3.10 31.89
CA LYS A 42 21.47 -2.78 32.98
C LYS A 42 21.38 -1.29 33.33
N ALA A 43 21.30 -0.99 34.62
CA ALA A 43 21.36 0.39 35.12
C ALA A 43 22.80 0.94 35.00
N LEU A 44 22.91 2.19 34.56
CA LEU A 44 24.13 2.98 34.60
C LEU A 44 24.34 3.52 36.02
N ASP A 45 25.58 3.61 36.46
CA ASP A 45 25.89 4.18 37.79
C ASP A 45 25.80 5.71 37.81
N ASP A 46 25.85 6.36 36.64
CA ASP A 46 25.83 7.82 36.50
C ASP A 46 25.11 8.25 35.21
N GLY A 47 24.32 9.33 35.26
CA GLY A 47 23.55 9.82 34.11
C GLY A 47 22.40 10.76 34.46
N TYR A 48 21.52 10.96 33.48
CA TYR A 48 20.30 11.75 33.60
C TYR A 48 19.07 10.90 33.29
N VAL A 49 17.94 11.22 33.91
CA VAL A 49 16.61 10.72 33.54
C VAL A 49 15.71 11.90 33.23
N LEU A 50 15.17 11.95 32.01
CA LEU A 50 14.19 12.94 31.58
C LEU A 50 12.79 12.34 31.66
N SER A 51 11.90 12.96 32.44
CA SER A 51 10.49 12.60 32.49
C SER A 51 9.62 13.77 32.04
N VAL A 52 8.54 13.45 31.33
CA VAL A 52 7.56 14.42 30.84
C VAL A 52 6.19 14.03 31.37
N TYR A 53 5.55 14.95 32.10
CA TYR A 53 4.23 14.76 32.69
C TYR A 53 3.27 15.81 32.14
N GLN A 54 1.99 15.46 32.05
CA GLN A 54 0.93 16.38 31.63
C GLN A 54 -0.18 16.42 32.69
N PRO A 55 0.11 16.95 33.91
CA PRO A 55 -0.83 16.90 35.02
C PRO A 55 -2.05 17.83 34.83
N ASN A 56 -1.93 18.82 33.95
CA ASN A 56 -2.96 19.81 33.67
C ASN A 56 -3.32 19.80 32.17
N ALA A 57 -4.49 20.36 31.85
CA ALA A 57 -4.95 20.48 30.47
C ALA A 57 -3.98 21.30 29.59
N ASP A 58 -3.43 22.40 30.11
CA ASP A 58 -2.72 23.41 29.30
C ASP A 58 -1.20 23.43 29.48
N SER A 59 -0.65 22.60 30.37
CA SER A 59 0.78 22.64 30.71
C SER A 59 1.46 21.28 30.72
N ILE A 60 2.75 21.31 30.39
CA ILE A 60 3.65 20.18 30.36
C ILE A 60 4.68 20.40 31.47
N LEU A 61 4.83 19.44 32.36
CA LEU A 61 5.87 19.43 33.38
C LEU A 61 7.04 18.57 32.90
N VAL A 62 8.17 19.19 32.62
CA VAL A 62 9.42 18.50 32.30
C VAL A 62 10.26 18.41 33.56
N ARG A 63 10.77 17.21 33.86
CA ARG A 63 11.63 16.96 35.01
C ARG A 63 12.91 16.26 34.57
N VAL A 64 14.04 16.81 34.98
CA VAL A 64 15.37 16.26 34.77
C VAL A 64 15.91 15.80 36.12
N TYR A 65 16.12 14.50 36.25
CA TYR A 65 16.84 13.92 37.37
C TYR A 65 18.30 13.71 37.01
N ALA A 66 19.19 13.99 37.95
CA ALA A 66 20.63 13.81 37.81
C ALA A 66 21.16 12.95 38.95
N SER A 67 22.07 12.01 38.65
CA SER A 67 22.78 11.22 39.65
C SER A 67 23.70 12.10 40.49
N LYS A 68 24.08 11.61 41.69
CA LYS A 68 24.90 12.39 42.64
C LYS A 68 26.19 12.92 42.01
N ASN A 69 26.89 12.11 41.20
CA ASN A 69 28.15 12.51 40.56
C ASN A 69 27.97 13.59 39.47
N LYS A 70 26.75 13.80 38.96
CA LYS A 70 26.44 14.92 38.05
C LYS A 70 26.14 16.23 38.77
N ILE A 71 26.02 16.20 40.10
CA ILE A 71 25.67 17.35 40.95
C ILE A 71 26.90 17.86 41.73
N ASP A 72 27.96 17.04 41.84
CA ASP A 72 29.04 17.23 42.80
C ASP A 72 30.06 18.35 42.42
N GLN A 73 29.68 19.56 42.79
CA GLN A 73 30.36 20.68 43.48
C GLN A 73 31.91 20.86 43.53
N SER A 74 32.76 20.09 42.84
CA SER A 74 34.21 20.41 42.79
C SER A 74 34.59 21.40 41.68
N ALA A 75 33.71 21.64 40.71
CA ALA A 75 33.87 22.65 39.68
C ALA A 75 32.95 23.83 39.99
N GLN A 76 33.51 25.04 40.17
CA GLN A 76 32.80 26.28 40.49
C GLN A 76 31.80 26.77 39.42
N THR A 77 31.40 25.91 38.48
CA THR A 77 30.50 26.20 37.37
C THR A 77 29.29 25.25 37.39
N PRO A 78 28.05 25.77 37.44
CA PRO A 78 26.85 24.97 37.28
C PRO A 78 26.90 24.18 35.96
N LEU A 79 26.59 22.89 36.00
CA LEU A 79 26.51 22.12 34.76
C LEU A 79 25.30 22.59 33.96
N HIS A 80 25.57 23.24 32.82
CA HIS A 80 24.55 23.66 31.87
C HIS A 80 24.28 22.52 30.89
N VAL A 81 23.03 22.08 30.81
CA VAL A 81 22.54 21.24 29.72
C VAL A 81 21.66 22.08 28.81
N ASN A 82 21.70 21.84 27.51
CA ASN A 82 20.81 22.50 26.56
C ASN A 82 19.57 21.65 26.41
N PHE A 83 18.40 22.20 26.72
CA PHE A 83 17.13 21.54 26.49
C PHE A 83 16.56 21.98 25.14
N VAL A 84 16.08 21.02 24.36
CA VAL A 84 15.38 21.27 23.09
C VAL A 84 14.10 20.46 23.09
N ALA A 85 12.99 21.12 22.75
CA ALA A 85 11.72 20.46 22.46
C ALA A 85 11.39 20.67 20.98
N GLN A 86 11.10 19.58 20.28
CA GLN A 86 10.75 19.56 18.86
C GLN A 86 9.36 18.98 18.65
N SER A 87 8.65 19.47 17.64
CA SER A 87 7.39 18.89 17.16
C SER A 87 7.36 19.04 15.64
N GLY A 88 6.88 18.03 14.91
CA GLY A 88 6.84 18.08 13.44
C GLY A 88 8.20 18.22 12.75
N GLY A 89 9.31 17.93 13.45
CA GLY A 89 10.68 18.16 12.96
C GLY A 89 11.21 19.59 13.17
N GLU A 90 10.39 20.51 13.68
CA GLU A 90 10.81 21.87 14.00
C GLU A 90 11.15 22.06 15.48
N THR A 91 12.03 23.02 15.77
CA THR A 91 12.40 23.37 17.14
C THR A 91 11.39 24.35 17.72
N VAL A 92 10.55 23.88 18.64
CA VAL A 92 9.56 24.72 19.34
C VAL A 92 10.25 25.52 20.44
N ILE A 93 11.01 24.83 21.30
CA ILE A 93 11.70 25.43 22.45
C ILE A 93 13.15 24.99 22.43
N ALA A 94 14.05 25.93 22.70
CA ALA A 94 15.43 25.60 23.02
C ALA A 94 15.92 26.57 24.11
N SER A 95 16.44 26.05 25.21
CA SER A 95 16.83 26.86 26.36
C SER A 95 17.89 26.16 27.21
N PRO A 96 18.87 26.88 27.78
CA PRO A 96 19.79 26.29 28.75
C PRO A 96 19.07 25.97 30.06
N VAL A 97 19.24 24.76 30.56
CA VAL A 97 18.71 24.32 31.86
C VAL A 97 19.85 24.16 32.85
N LYS A 98 19.74 24.85 33.99
CA LYS A 98 20.71 24.76 35.08
C LYS A 98 20.36 23.56 35.96
N ILE A 99 21.24 22.56 36.01
CA ILE A 99 21.07 21.40 36.90
C ILE A 99 21.82 21.70 38.20
N THR A 100 21.07 22.13 39.23
CA THR A 100 21.63 22.51 40.55
C THR A 100 21.26 21.57 41.67
N ARG A 101 20.29 20.68 41.43
CA ARG A 101 19.70 19.75 42.40
C ARG A 101 19.49 18.40 41.72
N ALA A 102 19.27 17.36 42.52
CA ALA A 102 18.97 16.02 42.02
C ALA A 102 17.70 15.93 41.17
N SER A 103 16.81 16.90 41.29
CA SER A 103 15.61 17.04 40.47
C SER A 103 15.42 18.52 40.12
N SER A 104 15.62 18.86 38.85
CA SER A 104 15.22 20.14 38.27
C SER A 104 13.91 19.97 37.51
N SER A 105 12.99 20.93 37.61
CA SER A 105 11.72 20.88 36.89
C SER A 105 11.37 22.24 36.33
N PHE A 106 10.70 22.26 35.18
CA PHE A 106 10.20 23.47 34.55
C PHE A 106 8.91 23.16 33.79
N TRP A 107 8.08 24.19 33.63
CA TRP A 107 6.79 24.10 32.97
C TRP A 107 6.87 24.68 31.57
N LEU A 108 6.21 24.03 30.62
CA LEU A 108 6.02 24.49 29.26
C LEU A 108 4.52 24.62 28.98
N GLU A 109 4.14 25.56 28.11
CA GLU A 109 2.75 25.76 27.73
C GLU A 109 2.40 24.90 26.51
N LYS A 110 1.33 24.10 26.58
CA LYS A 110 0.94 23.21 25.46
C LYS A 110 0.63 23.99 24.20
N LYS A 111 0.07 25.20 24.32
CA LYS A 111 -0.25 26.09 23.19
C LYS A 111 0.96 26.43 22.28
N GLN A 112 2.18 26.25 22.77
CA GLN A 112 3.40 26.43 21.98
C GLN A 112 3.66 25.25 21.04
N PHE A 113 3.08 24.08 21.33
CA PHE A 113 3.22 22.86 20.56
C PHE A 113 1.96 22.66 19.71
N PRO A 114 2.09 22.29 18.43
CA PRO A 114 0.95 21.73 17.70
C PRO A 114 0.58 20.36 18.31
N SER A 115 -0.69 19.95 18.18
CA SER A 115 -1.08 18.61 18.58
C SER A 115 -0.30 17.56 17.79
N GLY A 116 0.10 16.47 18.46
CA GLY A 116 0.87 15.39 17.87
C GLY A 116 2.05 14.97 18.73
N ILE A 117 3.04 14.35 18.11
CA ILE A 117 4.22 13.83 18.81
C ILE A 117 5.26 14.94 19.01
N ALA A 118 5.60 15.21 20.28
CA ALA A 118 6.70 16.08 20.65
C ALA A 118 7.89 15.28 21.20
N GLN A 119 9.09 15.70 20.83
CA GLN A 119 10.36 15.12 21.25
C GLN A 119 11.09 16.11 22.17
N PHE A 120 11.49 15.64 23.34
CA PHE A 120 12.19 16.42 24.36
C PHE A 120 13.58 15.84 24.55
N THR A 121 14.61 16.64 24.32
CA THR A 121 16.02 16.18 24.35
C THR A 121 16.85 17.13 25.20
N ILE A 122 17.72 16.55 26.02
CA ILE A 122 18.79 17.30 26.71
C ILE A 122 20.13 17.00 26.05
N PHE A 123 20.92 18.03 25.82
CA PHE A 123 22.25 17.96 25.19
C PHE A 123 23.32 18.45 26.17
N ASN A 124 24.53 17.91 26.03
CA ASN A 124 25.70 18.47 26.68
C ASN A 124 26.20 19.75 25.97
N ALA A 125 27.24 20.37 26.53
CA ALA A 125 27.85 21.58 25.95
C ALA A 125 28.45 21.36 24.55
N ALA A 126 28.81 20.12 24.20
CA ALA A 126 29.32 19.75 22.87
C ALA A 126 28.21 19.49 21.84
N GLY A 127 26.93 19.57 22.24
CA GLY A 127 25.79 19.29 21.37
C GLY A 127 25.46 17.81 21.18
N GLU A 128 25.99 16.93 22.04
CA GLU A 128 25.63 15.50 22.04
C GLU A 128 24.39 15.26 22.90
N PRO A 129 23.41 14.47 22.43
CA PRO A 129 22.21 14.18 23.19
C PRO A 129 22.54 13.25 24.37
N LEU A 130 22.11 13.63 25.56
CA LEU A 130 22.29 12.88 26.81
C LEU A 130 21.09 12.00 27.13
N ASN A 131 19.88 12.50 26.85
CA ASN A 131 18.63 11.82 27.16
C ASN A 131 17.49 12.37 26.27
N GLU A 132 16.54 11.52 25.88
CA GLU A 132 15.43 11.86 25.00
C GLU A 132 14.13 11.22 25.48
N ARG A 133 13.04 11.99 25.44
CA ARG A 133 11.68 11.55 25.77
C ARG A 133 10.72 12.03 24.69
N ILE A 134 9.97 11.12 24.10
CA ILE A 134 8.87 11.44 23.18
C ILE A 134 7.56 11.42 23.93
N ALA A 135 6.68 12.40 23.78
CA ALA A 135 5.33 12.39 24.34
C ALA A 135 4.30 12.94 23.35
N PHE A 136 3.07 12.44 23.41
CA PHE A 136 1.97 13.00 22.63
C PHE A 136 1.42 14.24 23.35
N ILE A 137 1.39 15.37 22.66
CA ILE A 137 0.82 16.62 23.16
C ILE A 137 -0.53 16.84 22.48
N ASN A 138 -1.59 17.03 23.28
CA ASN A 138 -2.89 17.47 22.79
C ASN A 138 -3.05 18.94 23.18
N SER A 139 -3.01 19.82 22.19
CA SER A 139 -3.08 21.27 22.37
C SER A 139 -4.49 21.84 22.17
N ASN A 140 -5.48 20.96 21.95
CA ASN A 140 -6.88 21.33 21.66
C ASN A 140 -7.02 22.29 20.47
N ASP A 141 -6.09 22.24 19.53
CA ASP A 141 -6.05 22.96 18.25
C ASP A 141 -6.85 22.24 17.15
N ARG A 142 -7.73 21.31 17.53
CA ARG A 142 -8.57 20.56 16.59
C ARG A 142 -9.68 21.46 16.07
N MET A 143 -9.87 21.44 14.77
CA MET A 143 -10.99 22.10 14.12
C MET A 143 -12.29 21.46 14.60
N GLN A 144 -13.21 22.30 15.07
CA GLN A 144 -14.53 21.90 15.54
C GLN A 144 -15.46 21.78 14.33
N LEU A 145 -15.87 20.56 14.02
CA LEU A 145 -16.79 20.28 12.92
C LEU A 145 -18.17 19.93 13.48
N THR A 146 -19.16 20.74 13.12
CA THR A 146 -20.56 20.49 13.48
C THR A 146 -21.34 20.14 12.22
N LEU A 147 -22.07 19.02 12.29
CA LEU A 147 -23.02 18.63 11.27
C LEU A 147 -24.44 18.88 11.77
N LYS A 148 -25.22 19.58 10.97
CA LYS A 148 -26.65 19.77 11.20
C LYS A 148 -27.40 19.22 10.01
N THR A 149 -28.40 18.41 10.30
CA THR A 149 -29.37 17.97 9.32
C THR A 149 -30.70 18.62 9.66
N SER A 150 -31.55 18.77 8.66
CA SER A 150 -32.92 19.21 8.90
C SER A 150 -33.63 18.27 9.89
N LYS A 151 -33.53 16.96 9.73
CA LYS A 151 -34.24 15.99 10.58
C LYS A 151 -33.28 15.01 11.23
N ARG A 152 -33.71 14.41 12.34
CA ARG A 152 -33.04 13.25 12.96
C ARG A 152 -33.43 11.91 12.33
N SER A 153 -34.57 11.90 11.63
CA SER A 153 -35.11 10.76 10.89
C SER A 153 -35.60 11.19 9.51
N TYR A 154 -35.35 10.37 8.50
CA TYR A 154 -35.69 10.62 7.09
C TYR A 154 -36.41 9.42 6.46
N LYS A 155 -37.21 9.64 5.43
CA LYS A 155 -37.77 8.59 4.57
C LYS A 155 -36.73 7.92 3.70
N SER A 156 -37.03 6.67 3.32
CA SER A 156 -36.42 6.01 2.16
C SER A 156 -36.46 6.95 0.95
N ARG A 157 -35.34 7.10 0.25
CA ARG A 157 -35.16 8.02 -0.89
C ARG A 157 -35.47 9.49 -0.62
N GLU A 158 -35.61 9.89 0.64
CA GLU A 158 -35.75 11.30 0.97
C GLU A 158 -34.45 12.04 0.68
N ARG A 159 -34.57 13.29 0.23
CA ARG A 159 -33.43 14.20 0.13
C ARG A 159 -32.98 14.59 1.54
N VAL A 160 -31.70 14.38 1.81
CA VAL A 160 -31.02 14.84 3.02
C VAL A 160 -30.19 16.05 2.65
N GLN A 161 -30.42 17.15 3.36
CA GLN A 161 -29.58 18.34 3.33
C GLN A 161 -28.76 18.37 4.61
N VAL A 162 -27.44 18.42 4.46
CA VAL A 162 -26.48 18.45 5.55
C VAL A 162 -25.76 19.80 5.51
N GLU A 163 -25.88 20.55 6.58
CA GLU A 163 -25.09 21.74 6.84
C GLU A 163 -23.82 21.34 7.60
N LEU A 164 -22.66 21.67 7.04
CA LEU A 164 -21.37 21.53 7.68
C LEU A 164 -20.88 22.90 8.12
N GLU A 165 -20.60 23.03 9.40
CA GLU A 165 -19.96 24.18 10.03
C GLU A 165 -18.58 23.78 10.54
N ALA A 166 -17.55 24.51 10.10
CA ALA A 166 -16.16 24.35 10.48
C ALA A 166 -15.68 25.60 11.22
N LEU A 167 -15.33 25.40 12.48
CA LEU A 167 -14.73 26.42 13.35
C LEU A 167 -13.32 25.99 13.74
N THR A 168 -12.40 26.94 13.89
CA THR A 168 -11.08 26.69 14.46
C THR A 168 -11.17 26.11 15.88
N GLY A 169 -10.07 25.64 16.45
CA GLY A 169 -10.03 25.23 17.86
C GLY A 169 -10.50 26.35 18.82
N ALA A 170 -10.30 27.62 18.41
CA ALA A 170 -10.75 28.82 19.10
C ALA A 170 -12.21 29.25 18.78
N GLY A 171 -12.98 28.44 18.05
CA GLY A 171 -14.39 28.69 17.74
C GLY A 171 -14.65 29.72 16.62
N LYS A 172 -13.66 30.07 15.79
CA LYS A 172 -13.85 31.03 14.69
C LYS A 172 -14.14 30.32 13.37
N PRO A 173 -15.04 30.81 12.51
CA PRO A 173 -15.26 30.20 11.20
C PRO A 173 -13.97 30.09 10.38
N THR A 174 -13.73 28.92 9.79
CA THR A 174 -12.49 28.67 9.06
C THR A 174 -12.72 28.00 7.69
N PRO A 175 -12.01 28.43 6.63
CA PRO A 175 -11.97 27.71 5.37
C PRO A 175 -11.26 26.37 5.56
N GLY A 176 -11.91 25.30 5.12
CA GLY A 176 -11.31 23.97 5.10
C GLY A 176 -11.65 23.18 3.85
N ASN A 177 -10.92 22.09 3.68
CA ASN A 177 -11.09 21.13 2.59
C ASN A 177 -11.38 19.74 3.16
N PHE A 178 -12.58 19.24 2.87
CA PHE A 178 -13.18 18.08 3.50
C PHE A 178 -13.47 16.97 2.50
N SER A 179 -13.50 15.76 3.02
CA SER A 179 -14.11 14.61 2.37
C SER A 179 -15.30 14.17 3.20
N ILE A 180 -16.39 13.82 2.53
CA ILE A 180 -17.62 13.37 3.15
C ILE A 180 -17.96 11.99 2.61
N THR A 181 -18.18 11.07 3.54
CA THR A 181 -18.67 9.73 3.26
C THR A 181 -19.99 9.53 3.98
N VAL A 182 -20.99 9.00 3.29
CA VAL A 182 -22.25 8.55 3.90
C VAL A 182 -22.41 7.07 3.61
N ILE A 183 -22.50 6.26 4.66
CA ILE A 183 -22.69 4.81 4.56
C ILE A 183 -23.92 4.34 5.33
N ASP A 184 -24.54 3.28 4.83
CA ASP A 184 -25.49 2.47 5.58
C ASP A 184 -24.71 1.55 6.54
N GLU A 185 -24.71 1.88 7.84
CA GLU A 185 -23.89 1.20 8.85
C GLU A 185 -24.36 -0.25 9.08
N SER A 186 -25.60 -0.58 8.74
CA SER A 186 -26.10 -1.95 8.80
C SER A 186 -25.49 -2.84 7.72
N LYS A 187 -25.16 -2.27 6.56
CA LYS A 187 -24.53 -3.00 5.43
C LYS A 187 -23.01 -3.01 5.51
N VAL A 188 -22.43 -2.05 6.23
CA VAL A 188 -20.98 -1.87 6.38
C VAL A 188 -20.66 -1.66 7.87
N PRO A 189 -20.82 -2.69 8.73
CA PRO A 189 -20.47 -2.58 10.14
C PRO A 189 -18.96 -2.37 10.30
N VAL A 190 -18.57 -1.43 11.17
CA VAL A 190 -17.16 -1.09 11.42
C VAL A 190 -16.93 -0.92 12.91
N GLU A 191 -15.88 -1.55 13.43
CA GLU A 191 -15.36 -1.24 14.76
C GLU A 191 -14.51 0.04 14.68
N GLU A 192 -14.99 1.13 15.29
CA GLU A 192 -14.35 2.45 15.17
C GLU A 192 -12.91 2.48 15.73
N SER A 193 -12.58 1.66 16.71
CA SER A 193 -11.23 1.56 17.31
C SER A 193 -10.17 1.12 16.29
N LEU A 194 -10.56 0.29 15.32
CA LEU A 194 -9.70 -0.29 14.29
C LEU A 194 -9.53 0.61 13.07
N GLU A 195 -10.32 1.68 12.95
CA GLU A 195 -10.21 2.61 11.84
C GLU A 195 -8.87 3.36 11.88
N SER A 196 -8.34 3.67 10.70
CA SER A 196 -7.28 4.68 10.55
C SER A 196 -7.97 5.96 10.09
N THR A 197 -7.89 6.99 10.93
CA THR A 197 -8.56 8.29 10.74
C THR A 197 -7.53 9.38 10.47
N ILE A 198 -7.99 10.56 10.04
CA ILE A 198 -7.09 11.71 9.84
C ILE A 198 -6.28 12.05 11.10
N PHE A 199 -6.87 11.90 12.29
CA PHE A 199 -6.19 12.13 13.57
C PHE A 199 -5.19 11.01 13.87
N SER A 200 -5.65 9.75 13.84
CA SER A 200 -4.79 8.63 14.21
C SER A 200 -3.61 8.46 13.26
N ASN A 201 -3.76 8.89 12.00
CA ASN A 201 -2.67 8.83 11.04
C ASN A 201 -1.70 10.00 11.16
N LEU A 202 -2.16 11.25 10.94
CA LEU A 202 -1.27 12.41 10.81
C LEU A 202 -0.67 12.89 12.14
N LEU A 203 -1.35 12.63 13.26
CA LEU A 203 -0.88 13.00 14.59
C LEU A 203 -0.08 11.89 15.30
N LEU A 204 -0.18 10.65 14.82
CA LEU A 204 0.36 9.48 15.53
C LEU A 204 1.12 8.52 14.59
N THR A 205 0.42 7.74 13.76
CA THR A 205 1.09 6.63 13.03
C THR A 205 2.06 7.09 11.94
N SER A 206 1.96 8.33 11.46
CA SER A 206 2.92 8.87 10.46
C SER A 206 4.31 9.15 11.03
N ASP A 207 4.42 9.28 12.36
CA ASP A 207 5.66 9.66 13.06
C ASP A 207 6.27 8.49 13.86
N LEU A 208 5.47 7.45 14.13
CA LEU A 208 5.89 6.23 14.80
C LEU A 208 6.39 5.18 13.81
N ARG A 209 7.36 4.37 14.23
CA ARG A 209 7.85 3.24 13.45
C ARG A 209 7.20 1.95 13.92
N GLY A 210 6.84 1.09 12.97
CA GLY A 210 6.18 -0.19 13.23
C GLY A 210 4.66 -0.09 13.25
N TYR A 211 4.00 -1.22 13.49
CA TYR A 211 2.55 -1.32 13.48
C TYR A 211 1.92 -0.85 14.79
N VAL A 212 0.99 0.10 14.70
CA VAL A 212 0.17 0.57 15.82
C VAL A 212 -1.17 -0.16 15.77
N GLU A 213 -1.42 -1.02 16.75
CA GLU A 213 -2.70 -1.71 16.93
C GLU A 213 -3.81 -0.71 17.31
N ALA A 214 -5.00 -0.86 16.70
CA ALA A 214 -6.19 -0.04 16.96
C ALA A 214 -5.90 1.47 17.09
N PRO A 215 -5.31 2.12 16.06
CA PRO A 215 -4.75 3.46 16.22
C PRO A 215 -5.79 4.53 16.56
N ASN A 216 -7.06 4.34 16.24
CA ASN A 216 -8.13 5.27 16.60
C ASN A 216 -8.63 5.09 18.05
N TYR A 217 -8.26 4.00 18.75
CA TYR A 217 -8.51 3.85 20.20
C TYR A 217 -8.01 5.07 20.99
N TYR A 218 -6.80 5.55 20.67
CA TYR A 218 -6.16 6.69 21.33
C TYR A 218 -6.85 8.05 21.11
N PHE A 219 -7.78 8.11 20.15
CA PHE A 219 -8.54 9.32 19.80
C PHE A 219 -10.04 9.14 20.04
N SER A 220 -10.47 7.97 20.52
CA SER A 220 -11.88 7.64 20.69
C SER A 220 -12.53 8.39 21.85
N LYS A 221 -11.80 8.57 22.95
CA LYS A 221 -12.27 9.22 24.19
C LYS A 221 -11.10 9.88 24.93
N GLU A 222 -11.39 10.95 25.64
CA GLU A 222 -10.42 11.64 26.52
C GLU A 222 -10.57 11.13 27.95
N THR A 223 -10.12 9.90 28.22
CA THR A 223 -10.06 9.34 29.58
C THR A 223 -8.61 9.22 30.06
N GLU A 224 -8.42 9.15 31.39
CA GLU A 224 -7.10 8.93 31.99
C GLU A 224 -6.47 7.62 31.50
N GLU A 225 -7.27 6.56 31.36
CA GLU A 225 -6.83 5.26 30.84
C GLU A 225 -6.30 5.35 29.41
N VAL A 226 -7.02 6.04 28.50
CA VAL A 226 -6.59 6.23 27.11
C VAL A 226 -5.33 7.09 27.05
N SER A 227 -5.23 8.11 27.89
CA SER A 227 -4.04 8.96 27.99
C SER A 227 -2.82 8.19 28.53
N ARG A 228 -3.02 7.29 29.51
CA ARG A 228 -1.98 6.36 29.98
C ARG A 228 -1.58 5.35 28.92
N ALA A 229 -2.53 4.83 28.15
CA ALA A 229 -2.25 3.93 27.03
C ALA A 229 -1.45 4.63 25.93
N LEU A 230 -1.80 5.88 25.59
CA LEU A 230 -1.07 6.70 24.63
C LEU A 230 0.35 7.02 25.12
N ASP A 231 0.54 7.33 26.41
CA ASP A 231 1.87 7.49 26.98
C ASP A 231 2.69 6.20 26.96
N ASN A 232 2.08 5.04 27.23
CA ASN A 232 2.73 3.73 27.08
C ASN A 232 3.15 3.45 25.62
N LEU A 233 2.33 3.86 24.64
CA LEU A 233 2.68 3.78 23.22
C LEU A 233 3.91 4.64 22.91
N MET A 234 3.98 5.86 23.44
CA MET A 234 5.15 6.75 23.28
C MET A 234 6.41 6.18 23.95
N LEU A 235 6.27 5.55 25.12
CA LEU A 235 7.39 4.92 25.83
C LEU A 235 7.93 3.68 25.12
N THR A 236 7.09 2.98 24.36
CA THR A 236 7.47 1.72 23.71
C THR A 236 7.81 1.90 22.23
N GLN A 237 6.83 2.28 21.41
CA GLN A 237 7.02 2.44 19.95
C GLN A 237 7.61 3.81 19.56
N GLY A 238 7.48 4.81 20.44
CA GLY A 238 8.22 6.07 20.32
C GLY A 238 9.67 5.98 20.79
N TYR A 239 10.14 4.83 21.28
CA TYR A 239 11.49 4.70 21.80
C TYR A 239 12.55 4.78 20.69
N ARG A 240 13.41 5.81 20.75
CA ARG A 240 14.55 5.98 19.84
C ARG A 240 15.84 6.02 20.64
N ARG A 241 16.71 5.03 20.47
CA ARG A 241 18.04 5.02 21.11
C ARG A 241 19.01 5.87 20.30
N PHE A 242 18.84 7.19 20.39
CA PHE A 242 19.69 8.24 19.82
C PHE A 242 19.95 8.12 18.31
N ALA A 243 18.96 8.48 17.49
CA ALA A 243 19.09 8.62 16.03
C ALA A 243 20.03 9.78 15.59
N TRP A 244 20.57 10.53 16.55
CA TRP A 244 21.39 11.72 16.34
C TRP A 244 22.80 11.44 15.82
N LYS A 245 23.34 10.23 16.01
CA LYS A 245 24.68 9.87 15.47
C LYS A 245 24.73 9.98 13.94
N ASP A 246 23.60 9.78 13.27
CA ASP A 246 23.47 9.97 11.83
C ASP A 246 23.40 11.47 11.48
N LEU A 247 22.72 12.30 12.28
CA LEU A 247 22.62 13.76 12.07
C LEU A 247 23.93 14.52 12.37
N SER A 248 24.76 14.01 13.28
CA SER A 248 26.09 14.56 13.58
C SER A 248 27.15 14.18 12.55
N ASN A 249 26.82 13.31 11.58
CA ASN A 249 27.74 12.91 10.53
C ASN A 249 27.77 13.99 9.41
N PRO A 250 28.86 14.77 9.27
CA PRO A 250 28.96 15.81 8.25
C PRO A 250 28.86 15.28 6.80
N ASN A 251 28.98 13.96 6.60
CA ASN A 251 28.80 13.33 5.29
C ASN A 251 27.32 13.06 4.95
N LEU A 252 26.40 12.98 5.92
CA LEU A 252 24.95 12.88 5.66
C LEU A 252 24.39 14.20 5.13
N ALA A 253 24.90 15.34 5.61
CA ALA A 253 24.57 16.67 5.07
C ALA A 253 25.07 16.92 3.62
N LYS A 254 25.91 16.01 3.10
CA LYS A 254 26.47 15.99 1.73
C LYS A 254 25.87 14.88 0.85
N LYS A 255 25.04 13.98 1.38
CA LYS A 255 24.44 12.88 0.60
C LYS A 255 23.23 13.43 -0.15
N GLU A 256 23.33 13.50 -1.48
CA GLU A 256 22.17 13.87 -2.30
C GLU A 256 21.04 12.84 -2.15
N PRO A 257 19.76 13.28 -2.15
CA PRO A 257 18.62 12.37 -2.08
C PRO A 257 18.66 11.40 -3.27
N GLN A 258 18.54 10.10 -2.98
CA GLN A 258 18.53 9.06 -4.00
C GLN A 258 17.26 9.16 -4.85
N PHE A 259 16.13 9.48 -4.22
CA PHE A 259 14.85 9.63 -4.89
C PHE A 259 14.46 11.11 -4.95
N LYS A 260 14.33 11.66 -6.15
CA LYS A 260 14.00 13.08 -6.34
C LYS A 260 12.50 13.33 -6.17
N ALA A 261 12.14 14.51 -5.67
CA ALA A 261 10.77 14.95 -5.67
C ALA A 261 10.28 15.13 -7.11
N GLU A 262 9.15 14.52 -7.43
CA GLU A 262 8.57 14.58 -8.77
C GLU A 262 7.64 15.79 -8.88
N GLY A 263 7.78 16.58 -9.95
CA GLY A 263 6.82 17.63 -10.27
C GLY A 263 5.53 17.06 -10.88
N LEU A 264 4.56 17.93 -11.16
CA LEU A 264 3.34 17.57 -11.89
C LEU A 264 3.59 17.07 -13.32
N GLY A 265 4.76 17.33 -13.90
CA GLY A 265 5.13 16.87 -15.22
C GLY A 265 6.11 15.70 -15.15
N MET A 266 5.81 14.63 -15.88
CA MET A 266 6.66 13.45 -15.98
C MET A 266 7.90 13.75 -16.83
N SER A 267 9.03 13.10 -16.52
CA SER A 267 10.23 13.13 -17.35
C SER A 267 10.35 11.85 -18.17
N ILE A 268 10.57 11.97 -19.48
CA ILE A 268 10.92 10.84 -20.34
C ILE A 268 12.39 10.98 -20.72
N SER A 269 13.23 10.04 -20.31
CA SER A 269 14.67 10.05 -20.57
C SER A 269 15.14 8.74 -21.16
N GLY A 270 16.34 8.77 -21.74
CA GLY A 270 16.96 7.60 -22.32
C GLY A 270 18.39 7.86 -22.75
N LYS A 271 18.93 6.93 -23.52
CA LYS A 271 20.25 6.99 -24.17
C LYS A 271 20.12 6.78 -25.67
N VAL A 272 20.99 7.43 -26.43
CA VAL A 272 21.21 7.18 -27.85
C VAL A 272 22.56 6.51 -28.04
N LEU A 273 22.54 5.36 -28.72
CA LEU A 273 23.72 4.58 -29.06
C LEU A 273 23.87 4.50 -30.59
N SER A 274 25.07 4.18 -31.07
CA SER A 274 25.27 3.67 -32.42
C SER A 274 24.73 2.24 -32.51
N LEU A 275 24.51 1.72 -33.71
CA LEU A 275 24.18 0.30 -33.92
C LEU A 275 25.28 -0.67 -33.45
N THR A 276 26.45 -0.14 -33.12
CA THR A 276 27.58 -0.88 -32.53
C THR A 276 27.68 -0.72 -31.01
N GLY A 277 26.69 -0.09 -30.37
CA GLY A 277 26.59 0.07 -28.92
C GLY A 277 27.39 1.24 -28.31
N LYS A 278 28.01 2.11 -29.11
CA LYS A 278 28.77 3.27 -28.61
C LYS A 278 27.83 4.43 -28.29
N VAL A 279 28.07 5.15 -27.19
CA VAL A 279 27.29 6.36 -26.87
C VAL A 279 27.45 7.44 -27.95
N VAL A 280 26.36 8.12 -28.29
CA VAL A 280 26.36 9.15 -29.34
C VAL A 280 26.00 10.50 -28.73
N PRO A 281 26.98 11.41 -28.54
CA PRO A 281 26.72 12.76 -28.07
C PRO A 281 26.23 13.67 -29.19
N ASN A 282 25.59 14.78 -28.84
CA ASN A 282 25.05 15.80 -29.76
C ASN A 282 24.05 15.29 -30.83
N ALA A 283 23.42 14.13 -30.63
CA ALA A 283 22.30 13.69 -31.44
C ALA A 283 21.03 14.47 -31.08
N THR A 284 20.28 14.91 -32.09
CA THR A 284 18.98 15.55 -31.90
C THR A 284 17.93 14.48 -31.66
N VAL A 285 17.18 14.59 -30.57
CA VAL A 285 16.09 13.70 -30.20
C VAL A 285 14.77 14.46 -30.27
N LEU A 286 13.79 13.94 -30.99
CA LEU A 286 12.47 14.51 -31.22
C LEU A 286 11.41 13.60 -30.61
N MET A 287 10.56 14.11 -29.74
CA MET A 287 9.40 13.41 -29.22
C MET A 287 8.13 13.97 -29.85
N MET A 288 7.31 13.10 -30.42
CA MET A 288 5.99 13.41 -30.99
C MET A 288 4.88 12.72 -30.18
N VAL A 289 3.85 13.48 -29.83
CA VAL A 289 2.65 12.97 -29.14
C VAL A 289 1.60 12.57 -30.17
N ALA A 290 1.23 11.28 -30.21
CA ALA A 290 0.42 10.73 -31.30
C ALA A 290 -1.02 11.30 -31.40
N LYS A 291 -1.57 11.84 -30.31
CA LYS A 291 -2.95 12.37 -30.28
C LYS A 291 -3.04 13.89 -30.43
N SER A 292 -2.11 14.64 -29.85
CA SER A 292 -2.12 16.12 -29.91
C SER A 292 -1.27 16.67 -31.04
N GLY A 293 -0.31 15.89 -31.56
CA GLY A 293 0.67 16.37 -32.54
C GLY A 293 1.78 17.22 -31.93
N ASP A 294 1.82 17.39 -30.60
CA ASP A 294 2.86 18.17 -29.93
C ASP A 294 4.25 17.56 -30.18
N ILE A 295 5.21 18.42 -30.51
CA ILE A 295 6.59 18.04 -30.77
C ILE A 295 7.51 18.73 -29.75
N LYS A 296 8.34 17.96 -29.06
CA LYS A 296 9.45 18.47 -28.25
C LYS A 296 10.77 17.98 -28.83
N ASN A 297 11.83 18.76 -28.71
CA ASN A 297 13.18 18.36 -29.07
C ASN A 297 14.14 18.46 -27.87
N ASP A 298 15.21 17.67 -27.93
CA ASP A 298 16.32 17.70 -27.00
C ASP A 298 17.61 17.28 -27.74
N THR A 299 18.78 17.52 -27.15
CA THR A 299 20.08 17.10 -27.69
C THR A 299 20.83 16.27 -26.67
N THR A 300 21.38 15.14 -27.10
CA THR A 300 22.06 14.22 -26.19
C THR A 300 23.35 14.81 -25.62
N ASP A 301 23.59 14.58 -24.33
CA ASP A 301 24.82 14.98 -23.64
C ASP A 301 26.06 14.14 -24.05
N ILE A 302 27.22 14.40 -23.41
CA ILE A 302 28.47 13.65 -23.63
C ILE A 302 28.34 12.13 -23.41
N ASN A 303 27.37 11.70 -22.59
CA ASN A 303 27.09 10.30 -22.30
C ASN A 303 25.98 9.73 -23.20
N GLY A 304 25.55 10.46 -24.23
CA GLY A 304 24.49 10.11 -25.15
C GLY A 304 23.09 10.16 -24.52
N ARG A 305 22.90 10.84 -23.38
CA ARG A 305 21.60 10.90 -22.67
C ARG A 305 20.76 12.07 -23.11
N PHE A 306 19.46 11.85 -23.24
CA PHE A 306 18.44 12.89 -23.48
C PHE A 306 17.37 12.84 -22.39
N LYS A 307 16.65 13.95 -22.21
CA LYS A 307 15.59 14.10 -21.22
C LYS A 307 14.55 15.13 -21.66
N PHE A 308 13.30 14.68 -21.78
CA PHE A 308 12.14 15.55 -21.95
C PHE A 308 11.44 15.75 -20.61
N ASP A 309 11.51 16.97 -20.07
CA ASP A 309 10.85 17.32 -18.82
C ASP A 309 9.45 17.94 -19.02
N ASN A 310 8.70 18.00 -17.92
CA ASN A 310 7.38 18.62 -17.84
C ASN A 310 6.37 18.08 -18.87
N ILE A 311 6.27 16.74 -18.98
CA ILE A 311 5.29 16.09 -19.84
C ILE A 311 4.03 15.79 -19.01
N PHE A 312 2.92 16.41 -19.39
CA PHE A 312 1.63 16.17 -18.76
C PHE A 312 0.89 15.05 -19.50
N LEU A 313 0.62 13.96 -18.79
CA LEU A 313 -0.06 12.80 -19.33
C LEU A 313 -1.34 12.53 -18.57
N MET A 314 -2.48 12.63 -19.26
CA MET A 314 -3.76 12.11 -18.76
C MET A 314 -4.03 10.77 -19.44
N ASP A 315 -4.29 9.73 -18.64
CA ASP A 315 -4.48 8.35 -19.10
C ASP A 315 -3.27 7.81 -19.91
N SER A 316 -3.50 6.87 -20.82
CA SER A 316 -2.44 6.31 -21.68
C SER A 316 -2.31 7.11 -22.98
N VAL A 317 -1.19 7.81 -23.17
CA VAL A 317 -0.86 8.51 -24.41
C VAL A 317 0.34 7.82 -25.08
N ALA A 318 0.27 7.67 -26.40
CA ALA A 318 1.36 7.09 -27.18
C ALA A 318 2.31 8.19 -27.67
N PHE A 319 3.61 7.93 -27.57
CA PHE A 319 4.69 8.78 -28.05
C PHE A 319 5.54 8.04 -29.06
N SER A 320 6.08 8.81 -30.01
CA SER A 320 7.17 8.40 -30.87
C SER A 320 8.38 9.28 -30.57
N ILE A 321 9.49 8.68 -30.18
CA ILE A 321 10.76 9.36 -29.93
C ILE A 321 11.70 9.00 -31.05
N GLN A 322 12.24 9.97 -31.77
CA GLN A 322 13.14 9.79 -32.89
C GLN A 322 14.49 10.45 -32.63
N ALA A 323 15.60 9.79 -32.94
CA ALA A 323 16.95 10.34 -32.81
C ALA A 323 17.62 10.48 -34.19
N ARG A 324 18.38 11.56 -34.40
CA ARG A 324 19.14 11.81 -35.62
C ARG A 324 20.48 12.47 -35.31
N LEU A 325 21.50 12.18 -36.11
CA LEU A 325 22.79 12.88 -36.09
C LEU A 325 23.04 13.43 -37.50
N GLY A 326 22.85 14.74 -37.69
CA GLY A 326 22.85 15.36 -39.02
C GLY A 326 21.75 14.75 -39.92
N LYS A 327 22.14 14.15 -41.04
CA LYS A 327 21.24 13.42 -41.97
C LYS A 327 21.11 11.92 -41.69
N SER A 328 21.84 11.38 -40.69
CA SER A 328 21.89 9.94 -40.42
C SER A 328 20.85 9.49 -39.38
N ASN A 329 20.19 8.36 -39.69
CA ASN A 329 19.22 7.65 -38.84
C ASN A 329 19.73 6.25 -38.47
N LYS A 330 21.06 6.05 -38.33
CA LYS A 330 21.68 4.78 -37.92
C LYS A 330 22.01 4.79 -36.42
N LEU A 331 21.02 5.05 -35.60
CA LEU A 331 21.12 5.20 -34.14
C LEU A 331 20.15 4.25 -33.44
N GLU A 332 20.39 3.94 -32.17
CA GLU A 332 19.50 3.17 -31.31
C GLU A 332 19.07 4.00 -30.09
N ILE A 333 17.78 4.00 -29.78
CA ILE A 333 17.21 4.68 -28.62
C ILE A 333 16.85 3.65 -27.56
N ILE A 334 17.42 3.81 -26.37
CA ILE A 334 17.06 3.03 -25.17
C ILE A 334 16.36 3.97 -24.19
N ILE A 335 15.08 3.70 -23.91
CA ILE A 335 14.30 4.47 -22.93
C ILE A 335 14.57 3.93 -21.53
N ASP A 336 14.80 4.83 -20.57
CA ASP A 336 14.95 4.44 -19.17
C ASP A 336 13.62 3.87 -18.64
N SER A 337 13.65 2.71 -17.98
CA SER A 337 12.47 2.15 -17.34
C SER A 337 12.15 2.91 -16.05
N ILE A 338 10.87 3.23 -15.80
CA ILE A 338 10.45 3.74 -14.48
C ILE A 338 10.78 2.66 -13.43
N PRO A 339 11.57 2.98 -12.38
CA PRO A 339 11.92 2.00 -11.37
C PRO A 339 10.65 1.41 -10.75
N LYS A 340 10.51 0.08 -10.82
CA LYS A 340 9.53 -0.61 -9.98
C LYS A 340 10.05 -0.52 -8.56
N VAL A 341 9.29 0.09 -7.66
CA VAL A 341 9.62 0.06 -6.23
C VAL A 341 9.46 -1.38 -5.79
N LEU A 342 10.57 -2.02 -5.43
CA LEU A 342 10.54 -3.37 -4.89
C LEU A 342 9.68 -3.34 -3.62
N VAL A 343 8.66 -4.19 -3.56
CA VAL A 343 7.89 -4.37 -2.34
C VAL A 343 8.79 -5.13 -1.38
N SER A 344 9.26 -4.48 -0.32
CA SER A 344 9.95 -5.22 0.72
C SER A 344 8.90 -6.07 1.46
N LYS A 345 9.22 -7.34 1.73
CA LYS A 345 8.45 -8.11 2.71
C LYS A 345 8.77 -7.51 4.07
N ASN A 346 7.97 -6.54 4.52
CA ASN A 346 8.09 -6.06 5.89
C ASN A 346 7.70 -7.22 6.82
N LYS A 347 8.72 -7.86 7.41
CA LYS A 347 8.59 -9.05 8.28
C LYS A 347 7.92 -8.75 9.61
N ASN A 348 7.63 -7.48 9.92
CA ASN A 348 7.12 -7.00 11.20
C ASN A 348 5.69 -6.43 11.11
N ILE A 349 4.99 -6.63 9.98
CA ILE A 349 3.55 -6.31 9.91
C ILE A 349 2.80 -7.51 10.46
N PRO A 350 2.03 -7.38 11.55
CA PRO A 350 1.24 -8.49 12.04
C PRO A 350 0.27 -8.99 10.96
N ASP A 351 0.10 -10.31 10.93
CA ASP A 351 -0.87 -10.94 10.04
C ASP A 351 -2.27 -10.40 10.35
N VAL A 352 -3.10 -10.21 9.32
CA VAL A 352 -4.49 -9.75 9.50
C VAL A 352 -5.16 -10.64 10.52
N LYS A 353 -5.67 -10.04 11.59
CA LYS A 353 -6.73 -10.68 12.38
C LYS A 353 -7.89 -10.91 11.42
N ILE A 354 -8.02 -12.14 10.92
CA ILE A 354 -9.19 -12.57 10.14
C ILE A 354 -10.32 -12.83 11.14
N ASP A 355 -10.78 -11.77 11.79
CA ASP A 355 -12.20 -11.68 12.14
C ASP A 355 -12.94 -10.80 11.11
N VAL A 356 -12.32 -10.60 9.94
CA VAL A 356 -12.94 -9.94 8.77
C VAL A 356 -14.22 -10.67 8.35
N ASN A 357 -14.32 -11.96 8.70
CA ASN A 357 -15.49 -12.78 8.46
C ASN A 357 -16.65 -12.52 9.43
N GLN A 358 -16.62 -11.58 10.38
CA GLN A 358 -17.86 -11.07 10.97
C GLN A 358 -18.34 -9.79 10.30
N ASN A 359 -17.42 -8.87 10.01
CA ASN A 359 -17.76 -7.54 9.52
C ASN A 359 -18.13 -7.51 8.02
N ILE A 360 -17.51 -8.33 7.17
CA ILE A 360 -17.82 -8.33 5.73
C ILE A 360 -19.05 -9.19 5.37
N GLN A 361 -19.52 -10.07 6.26
CA GLN A 361 -20.61 -11.01 5.93
C GLN A 361 -21.87 -10.29 5.49
N GLU A 362 -22.28 -9.27 6.24
CA GLU A 362 -23.47 -8.49 5.92
C GLU A 362 -23.31 -7.71 4.60
N TYR A 363 -22.08 -7.27 4.33
CA TYR A 363 -21.74 -6.61 3.08
C TYR A 363 -21.80 -7.54 1.86
N VAL A 364 -21.26 -8.75 1.97
CA VAL A 364 -21.33 -9.79 0.93
C VAL A 364 -22.78 -10.23 0.71
N ALA A 365 -23.52 -10.51 1.79
CA ALA A 365 -24.92 -10.94 1.75
C ALA A 365 -25.82 -9.88 1.07
N THR A 366 -25.56 -8.60 1.33
CA THR A 366 -26.26 -7.50 0.65
C THR A 366 -25.96 -7.47 -0.86
N GLY A 367 -24.70 -7.69 -1.25
CA GLY A 367 -24.32 -7.80 -2.66
C GLY A 367 -25.04 -8.94 -3.39
N VAL A 368 -25.19 -10.10 -2.74
CA VAL A 368 -25.96 -11.24 -3.28
C VAL A 368 -27.44 -10.86 -3.50
N LYS A 369 -28.09 -10.26 -2.49
CA LYS A 369 -29.49 -9.80 -2.61
C LYS A 369 -29.66 -8.80 -3.76
N GLN A 370 -28.70 -7.90 -3.94
CA GLN A 370 -28.72 -6.92 -5.03
C GLN A 370 -28.60 -7.60 -6.40
N GLU A 371 -27.69 -8.56 -6.57
CA GLU A 371 -27.54 -9.31 -7.82
C GLU A 371 -28.80 -10.14 -8.14
N GLU A 372 -29.40 -10.80 -7.15
CA GLU A 372 -30.66 -11.54 -7.30
C GLU A 372 -31.82 -10.65 -7.75
N LEU A 373 -31.95 -9.45 -7.17
CA LEU A 373 -32.99 -8.49 -7.56
C LEU A 373 -32.78 -7.99 -9.00
N LEU A 374 -31.56 -7.63 -9.37
CA LEU A 374 -31.23 -7.20 -10.73
C LEU A 374 -31.46 -8.30 -11.76
N SER A 375 -31.22 -9.57 -11.38
CA SER A 375 -31.54 -10.75 -12.20
C SER A 375 -33.05 -10.96 -12.36
N LYS A 376 -33.82 -10.91 -11.26
CA LYS A 376 -35.30 -10.99 -11.27
C LYS A 376 -35.93 -9.90 -12.13
N MET A 377 -35.32 -8.72 -12.19
CA MET A 377 -35.77 -7.57 -12.99
C MET A 377 -35.27 -7.59 -14.45
N GLY A 378 -34.49 -8.61 -14.87
CA GLY A 378 -34.03 -8.77 -16.25
C GLY A 378 -32.96 -7.76 -16.70
N MET A 379 -32.33 -7.04 -15.76
CA MET A 379 -31.29 -6.04 -16.05
C MET A 379 -29.89 -6.63 -16.13
N ILE A 380 -29.72 -7.83 -15.59
CA ILE A 380 -28.60 -8.72 -15.86
C ILE A 380 -29.17 -9.81 -16.75
N ASN A 381 -28.46 -10.19 -17.81
CA ASN A 381 -28.90 -11.25 -18.71
C ASN A 381 -29.41 -12.44 -17.89
N ARG A 382 -30.56 -13.01 -18.29
CA ARG A 382 -31.06 -14.33 -17.82
C ARG A 382 -30.12 -15.45 -18.28
N THR A 383 -28.81 -15.25 -18.22
CA THR A 383 -27.87 -16.34 -18.22
C THR A 383 -28.22 -17.18 -16.99
N GLN A 384 -28.86 -18.33 -17.22
CA GLN A 384 -28.57 -19.49 -16.40
C GLN A 384 -27.06 -19.46 -16.20
N ARG A 385 -26.64 -19.23 -14.95
CA ARG A 385 -25.24 -19.37 -14.59
C ARG A 385 -24.98 -20.86 -14.73
N LEU A 386 -24.63 -21.29 -15.94
CA LEU A 386 -24.11 -22.62 -16.15
C LEU A 386 -22.97 -22.76 -15.14
N LYS A 387 -22.97 -23.84 -14.35
CA LYS A 387 -21.79 -24.22 -13.56
C LYS A 387 -20.58 -23.98 -14.46
N GLU A 388 -19.57 -23.30 -13.94
CA GLU A 388 -18.37 -22.99 -14.70
C GLU A 388 -17.92 -24.25 -15.47
N VAL A 389 -18.16 -24.27 -16.78
CA VAL A 389 -17.68 -25.35 -17.63
C VAL A 389 -16.22 -25.05 -17.85
N VAL A 390 -15.40 -25.58 -16.96
CA VAL A 390 -13.96 -25.59 -17.18
C VAL A 390 -13.73 -26.50 -18.36
N ILE A 391 -13.61 -25.91 -19.54
CA ILE A 391 -12.99 -26.57 -20.68
C ILE A 391 -11.55 -26.83 -20.23
N ARG A 392 -11.26 -28.04 -19.77
CA ARG A 392 -9.88 -28.55 -19.71
C ARG A 392 -9.42 -28.81 -21.13
N ALA A 393 -9.32 -27.75 -21.92
CA ALA A 393 -8.48 -27.78 -23.08
C ALA A 393 -7.06 -27.83 -22.52
N LYS A 394 -6.32 -28.90 -22.81
CA LYS A 394 -4.89 -28.71 -23.08
C LYS A 394 -4.89 -27.55 -24.07
N LYS A 395 -4.34 -26.39 -23.66
CA LYS A 395 -4.20 -25.23 -24.54
C LYS A 395 -3.79 -25.80 -25.89
N SER A 396 -4.68 -25.78 -26.89
CA SER A 396 -4.29 -26.15 -28.24
C SER A 396 -3.06 -25.29 -28.48
N LYS A 397 -1.90 -25.93 -28.73
CA LYS A 397 -0.62 -25.23 -28.88
C LYS A 397 -0.98 -24.04 -29.77
N THR A 398 -1.00 -22.84 -29.19
CA THR A 398 -1.36 -21.65 -29.95
C THR A 398 -0.27 -21.62 -31.00
N GLU A 399 -0.59 -21.95 -32.23
CA GLU A 399 0.39 -22.12 -33.26
C GLU A 399 1.08 -20.76 -33.41
N MET A 400 2.30 -20.67 -32.87
CA MET A 400 3.06 -19.44 -32.77
C MET A 400 3.75 -19.22 -34.10
N TYR A 401 2.98 -19.02 -35.18
CA TYR A 401 3.50 -18.59 -36.47
C TYR A 401 2.55 -17.61 -37.16
N THR A 402 3.07 -16.86 -38.12
CA THR A 402 2.36 -15.76 -38.81
C THR A 402 1.10 -16.26 -39.52
N ILE A 403 0.05 -15.43 -39.59
CA ILE A 403 -1.10 -15.73 -40.45
C ILE A 403 -0.57 -15.69 -41.88
N GLN A 404 -0.72 -16.80 -42.60
CA GLN A 404 -0.38 -16.90 -44.01
C GLN A 404 -1.06 -15.74 -44.74
N GLY A 405 -0.30 -14.88 -45.43
CA GLY A 405 -0.79 -13.63 -46.04
C GLY A 405 -1.88 -13.82 -47.11
N ALA A 406 -1.78 -13.15 -48.26
CA ALA A 406 -2.78 -13.29 -49.33
C ALA A 406 -2.96 -14.75 -49.82
N TYR A 407 -1.93 -15.58 -49.66
CA TYR A 407 -1.92 -16.98 -50.03
C TYR A 407 -1.99 -17.86 -48.78
N ARG A 408 -3.20 -18.37 -48.48
CA ARG A 408 -3.43 -19.32 -47.38
C ARG A 408 -3.46 -20.75 -47.93
N ILE A 409 -2.48 -21.56 -47.57
CA ILE A 409 -2.47 -23.00 -47.82
C ILE A 409 -3.20 -23.69 -46.66
N PRO A 410 -4.35 -24.34 -46.89
CA PRO A 410 -5.04 -25.08 -45.85
C PRO A 410 -4.16 -26.20 -45.29
N ASP A 411 -4.17 -26.39 -43.97
CA ASP A 411 -3.30 -27.36 -43.31
C ASP A 411 -3.55 -28.78 -43.85
N GLY A 412 -2.47 -29.49 -44.17
CA GLY A 412 -2.53 -30.85 -44.74
C GLY A 412 -2.74 -30.93 -46.26
N HIS A 413 -2.77 -29.81 -46.98
CA HIS A 413 -2.88 -29.78 -48.45
C HIS A 413 -1.55 -29.55 -49.18
N SER A 414 -0.48 -29.20 -48.46
CA SER A 414 0.87 -29.05 -49.01
C SER A 414 1.60 -30.38 -49.16
N ASP A 415 2.69 -30.41 -49.94
CA ASP A 415 3.51 -31.61 -50.09
C ASP A 415 4.30 -31.92 -48.82
N GLN A 416 4.70 -30.89 -48.07
CA GLN A 416 5.33 -31.05 -46.76
C GLN A 416 5.16 -29.78 -45.91
N GLU A 417 4.80 -29.97 -44.64
CA GLU A 417 4.92 -28.96 -43.60
C GLU A 417 6.07 -29.34 -42.66
N PHE A 418 7.04 -28.45 -42.50
CA PHE A 418 8.23 -28.66 -41.69
C PHE A 418 8.26 -27.65 -40.54
N LEU A 419 8.22 -28.15 -39.31
CA LEU A 419 8.41 -27.36 -38.09
C LEU A 419 9.86 -27.52 -37.64
N ILE A 420 10.55 -26.40 -37.40
CA ILE A 420 11.94 -26.44 -36.94
C ILE A 420 11.95 -26.67 -35.42
N GLU A 421 12.16 -27.93 -35.01
CA GLU A 421 12.42 -28.30 -33.62
C GLU A 421 13.93 -28.17 -33.32
N ASN A 422 14.29 -27.64 -32.14
CA ASN A 422 15.68 -27.41 -31.72
C ASN A 422 16.50 -26.49 -32.64
N ALA A 423 15.87 -25.42 -33.17
CA ALA A 423 16.48 -24.45 -34.08
C ALA A 423 17.81 -23.83 -33.56
N GLU A 424 18.02 -23.78 -32.24
CA GLU A 424 19.23 -23.29 -31.57
C GLU A 424 20.50 -24.11 -31.90
N THR A 425 20.33 -25.31 -32.46
CA THR A 425 21.43 -26.20 -32.85
C THR A 425 21.91 -26.00 -34.29
N CYS A 426 21.23 -25.17 -35.07
CA CYS A 426 21.58 -24.88 -36.46
C CYS A 426 22.44 -23.61 -36.55
N ALA A 427 23.58 -23.70 -37.22
CA ALA A 427 24.44 -22.52 -37.45
C ALA A 427 23.86 -21.54 -38.51
N SER A 428 22.97 -22.01 -39.38
CA SER A 428 22.23 -21.17 -40.34
C SER A 428 20.89 -21.83 -40.72
N LEU A 429 19.97 -21.04 -41.28
CA LEU A 429 18.71 -21.56 -41.79
C LEU A 429 18.93 -22.62 -42.87
N LEU A 430 19.87 -22.40 -43.79
CA LEU A 430 20.21 -23.37 -44.84
C LEU A 430 20.61 -24.74 -44.27
N ILE A 431 21.50 -24.76 -43.27
CA ILE A 431 21.94 -26.01 -42.60
C ILE A 431 20.75 -26.71 -41.94
N CYS A 432 19.80 -25.94 -41.42
CA CYS A 432 18.60 -26.45 -40.79
C CYS A 432 17.62 -27.12 -41.79
N LEU A 433 17.70 -26.77 -43.09
CA LEU A 433 16.77 -27.24 -44.13
C LEU A 433 17.39 -28.24 -45.10
N GLN A 434 18.69 -28.15 -45.35
CA GLN A 434 19.39 -29.00 -46.30
C GLN A 434 19.29 -30.47 -45.88
N GLY A 435 18.72 -31.30 -46.76
CA GLY A 435 18.46 -32.73 -46.50
C GLY A 435 17.21 -33.03 -45.65
N ARG A 436 16.49 -32.01 -45.15
CA ARG A 436 15.26 -32.18 -44.35
C ARG A 436 13.96 -31.84 -45.10
N LEU A 437 14.06 -31.07 -46.18
CA LEU A 437 12.95 -30.80 -47.10
C LEU A 437 12.93 -31.87 -48.21
N GLN A 438 11.87 -32.68 -48.23
CA GLN A 438 11.71 -33.79 -49.16
C GLN A 438 11.63 -33.30 -50.60
N GLY A 439 12.57 -33.73 -51.44
CA GLY A 439 12.60 -33.41 -52.87
C GLY A 439 12.92 -31.95 -53.19
N VAL A 440 13.52 -31.22 -52.23
CA VAL A 440 14.08 -29.88 -52.41
C VAL A 440 15.61 -29.98 -52.34
N ASN A 441 16.29 -29.44 -53.34
CA ASN A 441 17.75 -29.35 -53.37
C ASN A 441 18.20 -27.90 -53.57
N PHE A 442 19.16 -27.46 -52.78
CA PHE A 442 19.75 -26.13 -52.90
C PHE A 442 20.98 -26.21 -53.82
N ARG A 443 21.04 -25.34 -54.83
CA ARG A 443 22.17 -25.24 -55.79
C ARG A 443 22.28 -23.82 -56.33
N ALA A 444 23.43 -23.51 -56.94
CA ALA A 444 23.67 -22.19 -57.50
C ALA A 444 22.71 -21.89 -58.66
N SER A 445 22.14 -20.68 -58.67
CA SER A 445 21.31 -20.15 -59.75
C SER A 445 21.45 -18.62 -59.78
N GLY A 446 21.91 -18.07 -60.90
CA GLY A 446 22.21 -16.63 -61.00
C GLY A 446 23.33 -16.21 -60.05
N SER A 447 23.11 -15.14 -59.27
CA SER A 447 24.01 -14.64 -58.22
C SER A 447 23.85 -15.35 -56.86
N VAL A 448 22.85 -16.24 -56.72
CA VAL A 448 22.52 -16.94 -55.48
C VAL A 448 23.23 -18.28 -55.42
N LEU A 449 23.99 -18.53 -54.35
CA LEU A 449 24.75 -19.78 -54.21
C LEU A 449 23.86 -20.95 -53.79
N ASN A 450 22.89 -20.71 -52.92
CA ASN A 450 21.99 -21.72 -52.37
C ASN A 450 20.51 -21.44 -52.73
N TYR A 451 20.18 -21.54 -54.03
CA TYR A 451 18.81 -21.37 -54.52
C TYR A 451 18.04 -22.70 -54.47
N PRO A 452 16.78 -22.74 -53.99
CA PRO A 452 16.00 -23.97 -53.89
C PRO A 452 15.42 -24.44 -55.24
N PHE A 453 15.54 -25.75 -55.52
CA PHE A 453 14.96 -26.41 -56.67
C PHE A 453 14.10 -27.61 -56.25
N SER A 454 13.03 -27.87 -57.00
CA SER A 454 12.30 -29.12 -56.98
C SER A 454 12.64 -29.89 -58.25
N ARG A 455 13.47 -30.94 -58.12
CA ARG A 455 14.10 -31.63 -59.27
C ARG A 455 14.90 -30.63 -60.12
N THR A 456 14.39 -30.25 -61.29
CA THR A 456 15.03 -29.32 -62.23
C THR A 456 14.43 -27.92 -62.18
N ASP A 457 13.26 -27.75 -61.58
CA ASP A 457 12.50 -26.50 -61.61
C ASP A 457 12.87 -25.61 -60.43
N ALA A 458 13.20 -24.35 -60.69
CA ALA A 458 13.48 -23.36 -59.66
C ALA A 458 12.22 -23.12 -58.83
N MET A 459 12.36 -23.12 -57.51
CA MET A 459 11.24 -22.90 -56.61
C MET A 459 11.12 -21.43 -56.26
N ASP A 460 9.89 -20.92 -56.26
CA ASP A 460 9.62 -19.59 -55.75
C ASP A 460 9.69 -19.59 -54.22
N VAL A 461 10.30 -18.55 -53.64
CA VAL A 461 10.48 -18.44 -52.19
C VAL A 461 9.58 -17.35 -51.64
N PHE A 462 8.75 -17.70 -50.68
CA PHE A 462 7.88 -16.77 -49.97
C PHE A 462 8.32 -16.62 -48.51
N LEU A 463 8.29 -15.40 -47.99
CA LEU A 463 8.44 -15.12 -46.56
C LEU A 463 7.18 -14.44 -46.04
N ASP A 464 6.51 -15.04 -45.06
CA ASP A 464 5.26 -14.57 -44.46
C ASP A 464 4.18 -14.18 -45.51
N GLY A 465 4.15 -14.91 -46.64
CA GLY A 465 3.20 -14.72 -47.73
C GLY A 465 3.60 -13.72 -48.82
N ARG A 466 4.81 -13.14 -48.77
CA ARG A 466 5.37 -12.28 -49.83
C ARG A 466 6.41 -13.04 -50.66
N LEU A 467 6.31 -12.94 -51.99
CA LEU A 467 7.32 -13.46 -52.92
C LEU A 467 8.62 -12.63 -52.81
N LEU A 468 9.76 -13.32 -52.79
CA LEU A 468 11.09 -12.74 -52.69
C LEU A 468 11.77 -12.63 -54.06
N ASP A 469 12.65 -11.64 -54.22
CA ASP A 469 13.56 -11.54 -55.36
C ASP A 469 14.91 -12.26 -55.11
N GLU A 470 15.77 -12.35 -56.12
CA GLU A 470 17.04 -13.09 -56.04
C GLU A 470 18.00 -12.52 -54.98
N ASP A 471 18.06 -11.20 -54.82
CA ASP A 471 18.92 -10.55 -53.83
C ASP A 471 18.44 -10.90 -52.41
N GLU A 472 17.13 -10.85 -52.18
CA GLU A 472 16.51 -11.23 -50.90
C GLU A 472 16.72 -12.71 -50.58
N ILE A 473 16.58 -13.60 -51.57
CA ILE A 473 16.83 -15.04 -51.42
C ILE A 473 18.30 -15.28 -51.04
N SER A 474 19.24 -14.59 -51.68
CA SER A 474 20.67 -14.69 -51.32
C SER A 474 20.93 -14.22 -49.89
N THR A 475 20.33 -13.10 -49.44
CA THR A 475 20.53 -12.66 -48.05
C THR A 475 20.02 -13.69 -47.03
N ILE A 476 18.99 -14.47 -47.35
CA ILE A 476 18.40 -15.45 -46.43
C ILE A 476 19.22 -16.75 -46.42
N PHE A 477 19.49 -17.36 -47.58
CA PHE A 477 20.14 -18.67 -47.64
C PHE A 477 21.67 -18.60 -47.67
N ASP A 478 22.24 -17.55 -48.25
CA ASP A 478 23.70 -17.35 -48.32
C ASP A 478 24.20 -16.41 -47.21
N GLY A 479 23.42 -15.36 -46.91
CA GLY A 479 23.76 -14.32 -45.92
C GLY A 479 23.24 -14.56 -44.49
N ASN A 480 22.47 -15.63 -44.27
CA ASN A 480 21.87 -15.99 -42.98
C ASN A 480 21.12 -14.83 -42.29
N SER A 481 20.40 -14.01 -43.06
CA SER A 481 19.71 -12.81 -42.56
C SER A 481 18.52 -13.11 -41.63
N ILE A 482 18.06 -14.37 -41.61
CA ILE A 482 16.99 -14.85 -40.73
C ILE A 482 17.51 -16.03 -39.90
N ASP A 483 17.41 -15.90 -38.59
CA ASP A 483 17.77 -16.95 -37.66
C ASP A 483 16.74 -18.10 -37.72
N ALA A 484 17.21 -19.35 -37.70
CA ALA A 484 16.33 -20.52 -37.72
C ALA A 484 15.36 -20.55 -36.52
N THR A 485 15.74 -19.93 -35.39
CA THR A 485 14.90 -19.83 -34.18
C THR A 485 13.67 -18.96 -34.38
N ASP A 486 13.73 -18.00 -35.30
CA ASP A 486 12.63 -17.11 -35.66
C ASP A 486 11.63 -17.75 -36.62
N ILE A 487 11.96 -18.90 -37.22
CA ILE A 487 11.08 -19.64 -38.12
C ILE A 487 10.08 -20.49 -37.32
N GLY A 488 8.81 -20.31 -37.64
CA GLY A 488 7.69 -21.03 -37.04
C GLY A 488 7.28 -22.26 -37.84
N LYS A 489 7.16 -22.13 -39.17
CA LYS A 489 6.74 -23.21 -40.07
C LYS A 489 7.31 -22.99 -41.47
N ILE A 490 7.69 -24.06 -42.15
CA ILE A 490 8.05 -24.04 -43.58
C ILE A 490 7.10 -24.96 -44.32
N VAL A 491 6.57 -24.49 -45.43
CA VAL A 491 5.64 -25.24 -46.27
C VAL A 491 6.25 -25.39 -47.65
N VAL A 492 6.23 -26.61 -48.17
CA VAL A 492 6.77 -26.98 -49.48
C VAL A 492 5.63 -27.39 -50.40
N VAL A 493 5.57 -26.79 -51.59
CA VAL A 493 4.61 -27.10 -52.65
C VAL A 493 5.38 -27.50 -53.91
N ARG A 494 5.18 -28.72 -54.39
CA ARG A 494 5.89 -29.33 -55.53
C ARG A 494 4.97 -30.07 -56.49
N THR A 495 4.00 -30.84 -55.99
CA THR A 495 3.17 -31.72 -56.85
C THR A 495 1.70 -31.30 -56.92
N ASN A 496 1.23 -30.53 -55.93
CA ASN A 496 -0.14 -30.04 -55.92
C ASN A 496 -0.35 -28.89 -56.91
N LYS A 497 -0.84 -29.22 -58.13
CA LYS A 497 -1.08 -28.26 -59.21
C LYS A 497 -2.07 -27.15 -58.86
N ALA A 498 -3.05 -27.42 -58.00
CA ALA A 498 -4.02 -26.40 -57.57
C ALA A 498 -3.33 -25.34 -56.69
N LEU A 499 -2.45 -25.76 -55.78
CA LEU A 499 -1.66 -24.84 -54.96
C LEU A 499 -0.59 -24.10 -55.78
N MET A 500 0.08 -24.77 -56.72
CA MET A 500 1.03 -24.10 -57.61
C MET A 500 0.34 -23.01 -58.45
N ASN A 501 -0.82 -23.30 -59.03
CA ASN A 501 -1.61 -22.31 -59.78
C ASN A 501 -2.16 -21.17 -58.92
N MET A 502 -2.46 -21.43 -57.64
CA MET A 502 -2.86 -20.40 -56.69
C MET A 502 -1.71 -19.44 -56.35
N LEU A 503 -0.46 -19.89 -56.44
CA LEU A 503 0.73 -19.06 -56.24
C LEU A 503 1.12 -18.39 -57.56
N THR A 504 2.13 -18.92 -58.25
CA THR A 504 2.77 -18.34 -59.45
C THR A 504 2.84 -19.31 -60.61
N GLY A 505 2.24 -20.51 -60.48
CA GLY A 505 2.33 -21.61 -61.43
C GLY A 505 3.60 -22.45 -61.32
N LYS A 506 4.47 -22.19 -60.34
CA LYS A 506 5.73 -22.92 -60.08
C LYS A 506 5.71 -23.65 -58.73
N PRO A 507 6.60 -24.64 -58.52
CA PRO A 507 6.90 -25.14 -57.19
C PRO A 507 7.37 -24.01 -56.26
N ALA A 508 7.08 -24.09 -54.97
CA ALA A 508 7.37 -23.02 -54.03
C ALA A 508 7.74 -23.50 -52.61
N ILE A 509 8.56 -22.71 -51.93
CA ILE A 509 8.84 -22.83 -50.49
C ILE A 509 8.27 -21.60 -49.80
N LEU A 510 7.43 -21.80 -48.79
CA LEU A 510 6.84 -20.74 -47.99
C LEU A 510 7.38 -20.81 -46.57
N ILE A 511 8.07 -19.77 -46.13
CA ILE A 511 8.67 -19.64 -44.81
C ILE A 511 7.76 -18.74 -43.96
N TYR A 512 7.27 -19.26 -42.84
CA TYR A 512 6.44 -18.54 -41.87
C TYR A 512 7.21 -18.35 -40.56
N THR A 513 7.33 -17.11 -40.10
CA THR A 513 8.06 -16.77 -38.87
C THR A 513 7.19 -16.94 -37.61
N LYS A 514 7.79 -17.01 -36.41
CA LYS A 514 7.05 -17.18 -35.14
C LYS A 514 6.25 -15.94 -34.70
N ARG A 515 6.50 -14.79 -35.34
CA ARG A 515 5.80 -13.52 -35.14
C ARG A 515 5.84 -12.75 -36.44
N GLY A 516 4.68 -12.33 -36.94
CA GLY A 516 4.50 -11.52 -38.14
C GLY A 516 5.68 -10.59 -38.38
N ALA A 517 6.57 -10.91 -39.32
CA ALA A 517 7.50 -9.92 -39.86
C ALA A 517 6.73 -8.97 -40.80
N VAL A 518 5.56 -8.48 -40.36
CA VAL A 518 5.34 -7.05 -40.48
C VAL A 518 6.49 -6.46 -39.70
N ARG A 519 7.56 -6.08 -40.41
CA ARG A 519 8.36 -4.96 -39.98
C ARG A 519 7.33 -3.84 -39.67
N ARG A 520 6.95 -3.70 -38.39
CA ARG A 520 7.27 -2.43 -37.74
C ARG A 520 8.72 -2.30 -38.10
N THR A 521 9.05 -1.50 -39.09
CA THR A 521 10.44 -1.17 -39.40
C THR A 521 11.04 -0.90 -38.03
N TYR A 522 11.82 -1.85 -37.50
CA TYR A 522 12.53 -1.64 -36.25
C TYR A 522 13.54 -0.62 -36.68
N ASN A 523 13.10 0.63 -36.57
CA ASN A 523 13.92 1.77 -36.78
C ASN A 523 14.49 1.96 -35.37
N PRO A 524 15.70 1.46 -35.08
CA PRO A 524 16.30 1.64 -33.77
C PRO A 524 16.38 3.13 -33.41
N SER A 525 16.34 4.02 -34.41
CA SER A 525 16.28 5.46 -34.22
C SER A 525 14.88 5.98 -33.92
N ILE A 526 13.87 5.12 -33.74
CA ILE A 526 12.50 5.46 -33.31
C ILE A 526 12.04 4.52 -32.19
N ALA A 527 11.85 5.06 -30.99
CA ALA A 527 11.22 4.37 -29.86
C ALA A 527 9.74 4.79 -29.72
N ASN A 528 8.82 3.83 -29.89
CA ASN A 528 7.40 4.04 -29.63
C ASN A 528 7.05 3.58 -28.21
N ILE A 529 6.62 4.50 -27.36
CA ILE A 529 6.27 4.21 -25.95
C ILE A 529 4.83 4.63 -25.64
N LYS A 530 4.21 3.93 -24.70
CA LYS A 530 2.86 4.25 -24.20
C LYS A 530 2.86 4.21 -22.67
N PRO A 531 3.55 5.15 -21.99
CA PRO A 531 3.56 5.22 -20.54
C PRO A 531 2.13 5.44 -20.02
N LYS A 532 1.82 4.89 -18.85
CA LYS A 532 0.58 5.22 -18.14
C LYS A 532 0.75 6.59 -17.50
N GLY A 533 -0.07 7.55 -17.93
CA GLY A 533 -0.20 8.85 -17.31
C GLY A 533 -1.10 8.83 -16.08
N PHE A 534 -1.46 10.02 -15.63
CA PHE A 534 -2.27 10.24 -14.44
C PHE A 534 -3.67 9.64 -14.60
N ASN A 535 -4.15 9.06 -13.51
CA ASN A 535 -5.51 8.53 -13.45
C ASN A 535 -6.51 9.70 -13.41
N LYS A 536 -7.50 9.71 -14.31
CA LYS A 536 -8.58 10.69 -14.28
C LYS A 536 -9.54 10.38 -13.13
N ALA A 537 -9.72 11.33 -12.21
CA ALA A 537 -10.74 11.21 -11.17
C ALA A 537 -12.13 11.14 -11.82
N ARG A 538 -12.91 10.14 -11.45
CA ARG A 538 -14.34 10.03 -11.81
C ARG A 538 -15.17 10.78 -10.78
N GLU A 539 -16.36 11.21 -11.19
CA GLU A 539 -17.36 11.70 -10.24
C GLU A 539 -18.11 10.52 -9.63
N PHE A 540 -18.40 10.58 -8.33
CA PHE A 540 -19.19 9.57 -7.65
C PHE A 540 -20.65 9.64 -8.12
N TYR A 541 -21.23 8.49 -8.48
CA TYR A 541 -22.61 8.44 -8.95
C TYR A 541 -23.61 8.47 -7.78
N ALA A 542 -24.45 9.51 -7.75
CA ALA A 542 -25.57 9.64 -6.82
C ALA A 542 -26.92 9.74 -7.59
N PRO A 543 -27.89 8.83 -7.36
CA PRO A 543 -29.20 8.88 -7.99
C PRO A 543 -29.98 10.16 -7.65
N ARG A 544 -30.83 10.58 -8.59
CA ARG A 544 -31.76 11.72 -8.45
C ARG A 544 -33.20 11.21 -8.55
N TYR A 545 -33.93 11.21 -7.43
CA TYR A 545 -35.32 10.72 -7.35
C TYR A 545 -36.40 11.80 -7.56
N ASP A 546 -35.95 13.05 -7.72
CA ASP A 546 -36.76 14.25 -7.90
C ASP A 546 -37.20 14.50 -9.35
N ARG A 547 -36.73 13.70 -10.33
CA ARG A 547 -37.06 13.87 -11.76
C ARG A 547 -38.23 12.98 -12.20
N ALA A 548 -39.11 13.53 -13.05
CA ALA A 548 -40.13 12.79 -13.77
C ALA A 548 -39.47 11.74 -14.70
N GLY A 549 -39.91 10.48 -14.62
CA GLY A 549 -39.27 9.36 -15.34
C GLY A 549 -38.12 8.67 -14.60
N SER A 550 -37.80 9.07 -13.36
CA SER A 550 -36.92 8.28 -12.49
C SER A 550 -37.52 6.89 -12.27
N ASN A 551 -36.78 5.82 -12.61
CA ASN A 551 -37.28 4.45 -12.53
C ASN A 551 -37.40 4.01 -11.06
N ARG A 552 -38.50 4.40 -10.42
CA ARG A 552 -38.77 4.11 -9.00
C ARG A 552 -38.95 2.61 -8.72
N MET A 553 -39.11 1.78 -9.75
CA MET A 553 -39.30 0.33 -9.62
C MET A 553 -38.01 -0.41 -9.24
N LEU A 554 -36.83 0.19 -9.45
CA LEU A 554 -35.55 -0.43 -9.07
C LEU A 554 -35.22 -0.14 -7.62
N PRO A 555 -35.02 -1.16 -6.75
CA PRO A 555 -34.58 -0.97 -5.38
C PRO A 555 -33.19 -0.35 -5.31
N ASP A 556 -33.03 0.70 -4.52
CA ASP A 556 -31.75 1.31 -4.19
C ASP A 556 -31.17 0.62 -2.95
N LEU A 557 -30.20 -0.26 -3.19
CA LEU A 557 -29.53 -1.04 -2.14
C LEU A 557 -28.10 -0.60 -1.88
N ARG A 558 -27.71 0.61 -2.32
CA ARG A 558 -26.34 1.13 -2.14
C ARG A 558 -25.93 1.10 -0.66
N SER A 559 -24.66 0.75 -0.45
CA SER A 559 -24.00 0.79 0.87
C SER A 559 -23.27 2.11 1.10
N THR A 560 -22.53 2.60 0.09
CA THR A 560 -22.03 3.98 0.00
C THR A 560 -23.14 4.84 -0.61
N ILE A 561 -23.77 5.65 0.23
CA ILE A 561 -24.92 6.50 -0.13
C ILE A 561 -24.43 7.76 -0.84
N HIS A 562 -23.32 8.32 -0.36
CA HIS A 562 -22.70 9.50 -0.91
C HIS A 562 -21.19 9.51 -0.61
N TRP A 563 -20.40 9.96 -1.57
CA TRP A 563 -18.97 10.25 -1.41
C TRP A 563 -18.65 11.55 -2.16
N ASP A 564 -18.10 12.53 -1.45
CA ASP A 564 -17.58 13.76 -2.04
C ASP A 564 -16.19 14.07 -1.45
N PRO A 565 -15.12 13.99 -2.26
CA PRO A 565 -13.77 14.26 -1.80
C PRO A 565 -13.41 15.76 -1.78
N ALA A 566 -14.27 16.67 -2.25
CA ALA A 566 -13.88 18.06 -2.57
C ALA A 566 -14.73 19.14 -1.88
N VAL A 567 -15.36 18.82 -0.74
CA VAL A 567 -16.21 19.75 0.01
C VAL A 567 -15.39 20.89 0.62
N LYS A 568 -15.89 22.13 0.52
CA LYS A 568 -15.21 23.34 1.03
C LYS A 568 -16.17 24.26 1.79
N THR A 569 -15.71 24.84 2.89
CA THR A 569 -16.48 25.77 3.76
C THR A 569 -16.19 27.26 3.51
N PHE A 570 -15.17 27.58 2.70
CA PHE A 570 -14.72 28.95 2.39
C PHE A 570 -14.61 29.85 3.65
N SER A 571 -14.61 31.19 3.49
CA SER A 571 -14.39 32.11 4.61
C SER A 571 -15.50 32.13 5.66
N THR A 572 -16.71 31.67 5.30
CA THR A 572 -17.85 31.62 6.24
C THR A 572 -17.80 30.44 7.19
N GLY A 573 -16.88 29.48 6.97
CA GLY A 573 -16.85 28.23 7.72
C GLY A 573 -18.06 27.32 7.47
N LYS A 574 -18.97 27.67 6.55
CA LYS A 574 -20.23 26.96 6.32
C LYS A 574 -20.33 26.45 4.89
N THR A 575 -20.92 25.28 4.73
CA THR A 575 -21.27 24.73 3.42
C THR A 575 -22.44 23.77 3.54
N THR A 576 -23.09 23.49 2.43
CA THR A 576 -24.26 22.62 2.39
C THR A 576 -24.05 21.52 1.36
N ILE A 577 -24.34 20.29 1.74
CA ILE A 577 -24.27 19.11 0.89
C ILE A 577 -25.65 18.47 0.83
N ASP A 578 -26.03 18.01 -0.36
CA ASP A 578 -27.32 17.39 -0.62
C ASP A 578 -27.15 16.02 -1.28
N TYR A 579 -27.87 15.02 -0.77
CA TYR A 579 -27.93 13.69 -1.39
C TYR A 579 -29.28 13.03 -1.10
N PHE A 580 -29.52 11.86 -1.70
CA PHE A 580 -30.73 11.07 -1.50
C PHE A 580 -30.42 9.75 -0.78
N ASN A 581 -31.24 9.39 0.21
CA ASN A 581 -31.15 8.11 0.90
C ASN A 581 -31.41 6.92 -0.03
N SER A 582 -30.99 5.73 0.39
CA SER A 582 -31.37 4.47 -0.27
C SER A 582 -32.68 3.92 0.34
N ASP A 583 -33.13 2.73 -0.08
CA ASP A 583 -34.45 2.22 0.34
C ASP A 583 -34.50 1.60 1.73
N GLY A 584 -33.35 1.14 2.24
CA GLY A 584 -33.28 0.34 3.47
C GLY A 584 -33.50 1.17 4.74
N PRO A 585 -34.45 0.81 5.62
CA PRO A 585 -34.50 1.38 6.96
C PRO A 585 -33.27 0.93 7.74
N ALA A 586 -32.44 1.88 8.16
CA ALA A 586 -31.20 1.62 8.87
C ALA A 586 -30.67 2.88 9.56
N THR A 587 -29.64 2.70 10.38
CA THR A 587 -28.78 3.79 10.83
C THR A 587 -27.81 4.17 9.73
N TYR A 588 -27.85 5.43 9.30
CA TYR A 588 -26.91 5.98 8.32
C TYR A 588 -25.84 6.76 9.06
N LYS A 589 -24.58 6.56 8.66
CA LYS A 589 -23.41 7.20 9.26
C LYS A 589 -22.76 8.15 8.26
N ILE A 590 -22.68 9.43 8.61
CA ILE A 590 -21.94 10.47 7.91
C ILE A 590 -20.57 10.61 8.60
N ILE A 591 -19.50 10.50 7.83
CA ILE A 591 -18.12 10.75 8.28
C ILE A 591 -17.60 11.94 7.49
N VAL A 592 -17.15 12.97 8.18
CA VAL A 592 -16.47 14.11 7.58
C VAL A 592 -15.07 14.19 8.15
N GLU A 593 -14.08 14.21 7.27
CA GLU A 593 -12.67 14.40 7.61
C GLU A 593 -12.05 15.48 6.73
N GLY A 594 -11.21 16.32 7.32
CA GLY A 594 -10.53 17.36 6.56
C GLY A 594 -9.59 18.22 7.39
N ILE A 595 -9.08 19.24 6.72
CA ILE A 595 -8.09 20.15 7.25
C ILE A 595 -8.47 21.58 6.90
N SER A 596 -8.23 22.51 7.83
CA SER A 596 -8.38 23.95 7.57
C SER A 596 -7.23 24.47 6.70
N ALA A 597 -7.36 25.69 6.18
CA ALA A 597 -6.27 26.35 5.46
C ALA A 597 -5.02 26.57 6.35
N ASP A 598 -5.22 26.63 7.66
CA ASP A 598 -4.16 26.86 8.67
C ASP A 598 -3.61 25.55 9.26
N GLY A 599 -3.98 24.39 8.69
CA GLY A 599 -3.45 23.08 9.09
C GLY A 599 -4.20 22.40 10.25
N GLU A 600 -5.28 22.99 10.77
CA GLU A 600 -6.08 22.39 11.85
C GLU A 600 -6.86 21.17 11.32
N LEU A 601 -6.69 20.02 11.95
CA LEU A 601 -7.40 18.79 11.57
C LEU A 601 -8.80 18.77 12.17
N GLY A 602 -9.77 18.27 11.40
CA GLY A 602 -11.14 18.04 11.88
C GLY A 602 -11.70 16.71 11.42
N ARG A 603 -12.41 16.05 12.32
CA ARG A 603 -13.22 14.86 12.04
C ARG A 603 -14.51 14.95 12.84
N THR A 604 -15.62 14.59 12.21
CA THR A 604 -16.90 14.43 12.91
C THR A 604 -17.69 13.27 12.31
N VAL A 605 -18.43 12.60 13.18
CA VAL A 605 -19.31 11.48 12.82
C VAL A 605 -20.71 11.84 13.25
N TYR A 606 -21.65 11.78 12.32
CA TYR A 606 -23.06 12.02 12.58
C TYR A 606 -23.90 10.83 12.16
N ARG A 607 -24.85 10.43 13.01
CA ARG A 607 -25.76 9.31 12.75
C ARG A 607 -27.20 9.82 12.71
N TYR A 608 -27.95 9.36 11.70
CA TYR A 608 -29.39 9.59 11.61
C TYR A 608 -30.09 8.30 11.22
N GLN A 609 -31.39 8.24 11.51
CA GLN A 609 -32.22 7.11 11.15
C GLN A 609 -32.91 7.34 9.81
N VAL A 610 -33.05 6.28 9.02
CA VAL A 610 -33.98 6.28 7.90
C VAL A 610 -35.18 5.42 8.29
N GLU A 611 -36.33 6.07 8.51
CA GLU A 611 -37.60 5.48 8.94
C GLU A 611 -38.66 5.75 7.86
N GLN A 612 -39.79 5.06 7.85
CA GLN A 612 -40.93 5.52 7.05
C GLN A 612 -41.53 6.80 7.66
N GLY A 613 -41.02 7.97 7.26
CA GLY A 613 -41.12 9.21 8.04
C GLY A 613 -42.37 10.11 7.90
N ASN A 614 -42.21 11.37 8.33
CA ASN A 614 -42.55 12.65 7.65
C ASN A 614 -42.02 13.85 8.51
N PRO A 615 -41.81 15.08 7.98
CA PRO A 615 -40.86 16.04 8.58
C PRO A 615 -41.32 17.49 8.87
N ALA A 616 -40.57 18.26 9.68
CA ALA A 616 -40.49 19.74 9.67
C ALA A 616 -39.28 20.32 10.46
N VAL A 617 -38.77 21.54 10.12
CA VAL A 617 -37.63 22.26 10.76
C VAL A 617 -37.76 23.79 10.60
N MET A 618 -37.21 24.57 11.55
CA MET A 618 -36.83 25.99 11.41
C MET A 618 -35.48 26.29 12.10
N ALA A 619 -34.80 27.39 11.73
CA ALA A 619 -33.41 27.77 12.06
C ALA A 619 -33.28 29.12 12.85
N THR A 620 -32.07 29.44 13.36
CA THR A 620 -31.70 30.66 14.14
C THR A 620 -30.39 31.35 13.66
N THR A 621 -30.12 32.58 14.15
CA THR A 621 -29.15 33.63 13.73
C THR A 621 -27.77 33.69 14.46
N ASP A 622 -26.83 34.55 14.01
CA ASP A 622 -25.36 34.65 14.37
C ASP A 622 -24.88 36.15 14.45
N PRO A 623 -23.84 36.59 15.23
CA PRO A 623 -22.78 37.47 14.66
C PRO A 623 -21.34 37.59 15.32
N LYS A 624 -20.29 37.79 14.46
CA LYS A 624 -19.12 38.76 14.38
C LYS A 624 -17.86 38.83 15.33
N THR A 625 -16.68 38.54 14.72
CA THR A 625 -15.30 39.18 14.54
C THR A 625 -14.26 39.58 15.67
N PRO A 626 -12.91 39.38 15.50
CA PRO A 626 -11.80 39.65 16.49
C PRO A 626 -10.57 40.52 16.02
N GLY A 627 -9.51 40.70 16.87
CA GLY A 627 -8.24 41.48 16.64
C GLY A 627 -6.87 40.76 16.93
N LYS A 628 -5.72 41.46 16.67
CA LYS A 628 -4.29 41.00 16.39
C LYS A 628 -3.21 41.09 17.54
N PRO A 629 -1.95 40.55 17.37
CA PRO A 629 -0.87 40.38 18.41
C PRO A 629 0.54 41.04 18.13
N LEU A 630 1.56 40.83 19.01
CA LEU A 630 3.00 41.25 18.96
C LEU A 630 3.94 40.26 19.79
N PRO A 631 5.31 40.35 19.90
CA PRO A 631 6.36 39.67 19.11
C PRO A 631 7.56 39.01 19.92
N ASN A 632 8.69 38.72 19.24
CA ASN A 632 9.80 37.72 19.39
C ASN A 632 10.96 37.88 20.43
N GLU A 633 11.76 36.80 20.57
CA GLU A 633 12.95 36.56 21.45
C GLU A 633 14.32 36.24 20.74
N ASP A 634 15.39 36.15 21.55
CA ASP A 634 16.86 36.34 21.37
C ASP A 634 17.78 35.20 20.80
N ALA A 635 19.07 35.55 20.60
CA ALA A 635 20.02 35.04 19.60
C ALA A 635 21.04 33.91 19.95
N ASN A 636 21.17 33.41 21.19
CA ASN A 636 22.18 32.35 21.50
C ASN A 636 21.69 30.89 21.33
N ILE A 637 20.41 30.72 21.01
CA ILE A 637 19.78 29.46 20.59
C ILE A 637 20.09 29.15 19.10
N LEU A 638 20.67 30.11 18.39
CA LEU A 638 20.80 30.11 16.93
C LEU A 638 21.71 28.99 16.41
N GLY A 639 22.73 28.54 17.13
CA GLY A 639 23.65 27.50 16.66
C GLY A 639 23.03 26.10 16.54
N ILE A 640 22.33 25.66 17.59
CA ILE A 640 21.63 24.36 17.62
C ILE A 640 20.39 24.40 16.72
N ARG A 641 19.59 25.50 16.79
CA ARG A 641 18.49 25.72 15.84
C ARG A 641 18.98 25.69 14.40
N LYS A 642 20.09 26.36 14.07
CA LYS A 642 20.61 26.40 12.70
C LYS A 642 21.05 25.02 12.20
N ALA A 643 21.65 24.17 13.03
CA ALA A 643 22.01 22.80 12.64
C ALA A 643 20.77 21.90 12.41
N LEU A 644 19.75 22.04 13.27
CA LEU A 644 18.46 21.35 13.16
C LEU A 644 17.67 21.81 11.93
N ASP A 645 17.50 23.12 11.78
CA ASP A 645 16.86 23.76 10.64
C ASP A 645 17.56 23.40 9.33
N THR A 646 18.89 23.37 9.29
CA THR A 646 19.64 23.08 8.06
C THR A 646 19.42 21.63 7.60
N THR A 647 19.18 20.69 8.52
CA THR A 647 18.93 19.30 8.16
C THR A 647 17.47 19.07 7.77
N GLY A 648 16.52 19.61 8.55
CA GLY A 648 15.09 19.57 8.24
C GLY A 648 14.72 20.28 6.94
N LYS A 649 15.40 21.39 6.60
CA LYS A 649 15.19 22.13 5.34
C LYS A 649 15.79 21.45 4.10
N LYS A 650 16.79 20.58 4.26
CA LYS A 650 17.42 19.85 3.13
C LYS A 650 16.66 18.60 2.73
N LEU A 651 16.07 17.89 3.69
CA LEU A 651 15.29 16.67 3.47
C LEU A 651 13.96 16.71 4.24
N PRO A 652 13.01 17.60 3.85
CA PRO A 652 11.72 17.68 4.52
C PRO A 652 10.97 16.35 4.42
N VAL A 653 10.48 15.85 5.56
CA VAL A 653 9.65 14.63 5.61
C VAL A 653 8.21 15.02 5.25
N GLU A 654 7.61 14.28 4.33
CA GLU A 654 6.19 14.39 4.02
C GLU A 654 5.39 13.41 4.90
N LYS A 655 4.19 13.79 5.31
CA LYS A 655 3.18 12.93 5.93
C LYS A 655 2.08 12.66 4.93
N LEU A 656 1.56 11.43 4.88
CA LEU A 656 0.51 11.03 3.94
C LEU A 656 -0.60 10.26 4.64
N TYR A 657 -1.82 10.74 4.50
CA TYR A 657 -3.04 10.05 4.92
C TYR A 657 -3.95 9.78 3.72
N VAL A 658 -4.66 8.64 3.72
CA VAL A 658 -5.66 8.30 2.70
C VAL A 658 -6.99 7.93 3.35
N HIS A 659 -8.01 8.74 3.13
CA HIS A 659 -9.40 8.47 3.51
C HIS A 659 -10.10 7.71 2.37
N THR A 660 -10.73 6.57 2.69
CA THR A 660 -11.47 5.74 1.73
C THR A 660 -12.97 5.77 2.04
N ASP A 661 -13.81 5.56 1.04
CA ASP A 661 -15.28 5.58 1.22
C ASP A 661 -15.79 4.43 2.10
N LYS A 662 -15.07 3.29 2.13
CA LYS A 662 -15.40 2.12 2.96
C LYS A 662 -14.13 1.46 3.51
N PRO A 663 -14.24 0.70 4.60
CA PRO A 663 -13.12 -0.08 5.14
C PRO A 663 -12.83 -1.38 4.38
N TYR A 664 -13.80 -1.92 3.62
CA TYR A 664 -13.67 -3.15 2.83
C TYR A 664 -14.59 -3.13 1.61
N TYR A 665 -14.33 -4.02 0.65
CA TYR A 665 -14.96 -4.00 -0.68
C TYR A 665 -15.27 -5.41 -1.19
N ASN A 666 -16.14 -5.49 -2.19
CA ASN A 666 -16.47 -6.68 -2.97
C ASN A 666 -15.85 -6.56 -4.37
N ILE A 667 -15.53 -7.68 -5.01
CA ILE A 667 -15.09 -7.69 -6.40
C ILE A 667 -16.25 -7.18 -7.28
N GLY A 668 -15.96 -6.18 -8.10
CA GLY A 668 -16.94 -5.41 -8.88
C GLY A 668 -17.20 -4.02 -8.31
N ASP A 669 -16.81 -3.76 -7.05
CA ASP A 669 -16.89 -2.42 -6.47
C ASP A 669 -15.89 -1.44 -7.09
N THR A 670 -16.04 -0.18 -6.75
CA THR A 670 -15.02 0.86 -6.97
C THR A 670 -14.55 1.37 -5.62
N LEU A 671 -13.25 1.30 -5.37
CA LEU A 671 -12.60 1.89 -4.21
C LEU A 671 -12.40 3.38 -4.47
N TRP A 672 -13.07 4.24 -3.71
CA TRP A 672 -12.94 5.70 -3.79
C TRP A 672 -12.09 6.21 -2.64
N PHE A 673 -11.22 7.18 -2.92
CA PHE A 673 -10.35 7.71 -1.87
C PHE A 673 -9.88 9.14 -2.14
N LYS A 674 -9.52 9.81 -1.04
CA LYS A 674 -8.84 11.09 -1.01
C LYS A 674 -7.58 10.98 -0.16
N SER A 675 -6.53 11.67 -0.57
CA SER A 675 -5.23 11.69 0.07
C SER A 675 -4.85 13.10 0.49
N TYR A 676 -4.23 13.20 1.65
CA TYR A 676 -3.74 14.41 2.28
C TYR A 676 -2.22 14.26 2.44
N ILE A 677 -1.44 15.13 1.80
CA ILE A 677 0.02 15.13 1.78
C ILE A 677 0.49 16.43 2.44
N MET A 678 1.10 16.29 3.61
CA MET A 678 1.45 17.39 4.49
C MET A 678 2.95 17.43 4.76
N ASP A 679 3.47 18.57 5.17
CA ASP A 679 4.77 18.65 5.83
C ASP A 679 4.68 18.24 7.32
N GLY A 680 5.80 18.30 8.03
CA GLY A 680 5.85 17.95 9.45
C GLY A 680 4.96 18.81 10.36
N ASN A 681 4.62 20.03 9.93
CA ASN A 681 3.76 20.98 10.62
C ASN A 681 2.30 20.92 10.17
N LEU A 682 1.93 19.92 9.37
CA LEU A 682 0.58 19.76 8.82
C LEU A 682 0.17 20.84 7.80
N ASN A 683 1.12 21.60 7.25
CA ASN A 683 0.82 22.43 6.07
C ASN A 683 0.80 21.57 4.80
N PRO A 684 0.05 21.96 3.76
CA PRO A 684 0.10 21.29 2.47
C PRO A 684 1.53 21.18 1.93
N SER A 685 1.97 19.94 1.65
CA SER A 685 3.30 19.73 1.08
C SER A 685 3.38 20.35 -0.32
N LYS A 686 4.46 21.09 -0.57
CA LYS A 686 4.83 21.61 -1.90
C LYS A 686 5.96 20.82 -2.55
N GLN A 687 6.43 19.76 -1.90
CA GLN A 687 7.59 19.00 -2.33
C GLN A 687 7.25 18.07 -3.49
N SER A 688 6.26 17.19 -3.31
CA SER A 688 5.86 16.22 -4.32
C SER A 688 4.61 16.66 -5.08
N GLY A 689 4.66 16.60 -6.41
CA GLY A 689 3.53 16.82 -7.32
C GLY A 689 2.81 15.53 -7.73
N LEU A 690 3.31 14.35 -7.32
CA LEU A 690 2.76 13.06 -7.71
C LEU A 690 2.63 12.10 -6.52
N LEU A 691 1.47 11.44 -6.44
CA LEU A 691 1.17 10.37 -5.51
C LEU A 691 1.06 9.03 -6.25
N TYR A 692 1.75 8.00 -5.79
CA TYR A 692 1.52 6.62 -6.22
C TYR A 692 0.58 5.92 -5.24
N VAL A 693 -0.37 5.17 -5.77
CA VAL A 693 -1.28 4.32 -4.99
C VAL A 693 -1.30 2.92 -5.59
N GLU A 694 -1.06 1.93 -4.74
CA GLU A 694 -0.94 0.52 -5.10
C GLU A 694 -1.91 -0.35 -4.31
N LEU A 695 -2.42 -1.40 -4.95
CA LEU A 695 -3.09 -2.52 -4.31
C LEU A 695 -2.18 -3.74 -4.42
N ASN A 696 -1.66 -4.16 -3.28
CA ASN A 696 -0.77 -5.30 -3.16
C ASN A 696 -1.54 -6.52 -2.63
N SER A 697 -1.35 -7.69 -3.24
CA SER A 697 -1.89 -8.94 -2.70
C SER A 697 -1.13 -9.38 -1.44
N ASP A 698 -1.66 -10.40 -0.74
CA ASP A 698 -0.97 -11.04 0.40
C ASP A 698 0.40 -11.65 0.05
N SER A 699 0.67 -11.92 -1.24
CA SER A 699 2.00 -12.32 -1.70
C SER A 699 2.99 -11.15 -1.84
N ALA A 700 2.59 -9.95 -1.41
CA ALA A 700 3.29 -8.68 -1.57
C ALA A 700 3.48 -8.27 -3.05
N GLU A 701 2.68 -8.81 -3.97
CA GLU A 701 2.72 -8.45 -5.38
C GLU A 701 1.81 -7.23 -5.65
N ALA A 702 2.34 -6.20 -6.31
CA ALA A 702 1.55 -5.04 -6.73
C ALA A 702 0.62 -5.41 -7.90
N VAL A 703 -0.62 -5.81 -7.59
CA VAL A 703 -1.66 -6.20 -8.56
C VAL A 703 -2.10 -4.99 -9.40
N ARG A 704 -2.17 -3.82 -8.78
CA ARG A 704 -2.51 -2.56 -9.47
C ARG A 704 -1.73 -1.40 -8.88
N ARG A 705 -1.14 -0.55 -9.74
CA ARG A 705 -0.60 0.77 -9.40
C ARG A 705 -1.29 1.85 -10.25
N ILE A 706 -1.63 2.97 -9.62
CA ILE A 706 -2.04 4.22 -10.28
C ILE A 706 -1.17 5.38 -9.77
N SER A 707 -1.08 6.44 -10.56
CA SER A 707 -0.42 7.70 -10.20
C SER A 707 -1.41 8.86 -10.32
N ILE A 708 -1.35 9.80 -9.38
CA ILE A 708 -2.38 10.84 -9.17
C ILE A 708 -1.69 12.18 -8.89
N PRO A 709 -2.06 13.27 -9.60
CA PRO A 709 -1.48 14.57 -9.36
C PRO A 709 -1.86 15.09 -7.97
N ILE A 710 -0.88 15.67 -7.28
CA ILE A 710 -1.07 16.36 -6.01
C ILE A 710 -1.29 17.84 -6.30
N LYS A 711 -2.36 18.41 -5.77
CA LYS A 711 -2.64 19.85 -5.83
C LYS A 711 -2.94 20.37 -4.44
N ASP A 712 -2.17 21.36 -4.00
CA ASP A 712 -2.32 21.98 -2.68
C ASP A 712 -2.35 20.94 -1.54
N GLY A 713 -1.41 19.97 -1.58
CA GLY A 713 -1.33 18.88 -0.60
C GLY A 713 -2.49 17.88 -0.63
N VAL A 714 -3.34 17.91 -1.67
CA VAL A 714 -4.50 17.03 -1.79
C VAL A 714 -4.51 16.30 -3.13
N ALA A 715 -4.92 15.03 -3.10
CA ALA A 715 -5.15 14.21 -4.29
C ALA A 715 -6.38 13.32 -4.07
N TRP A 716 -7.12 12.96 -5.12
CA TRP A 716 -8.20 11.96 -5.02
C TRP A 716 -8.35 11.19 -6.32
N ALA A 717 -8.75 9.94 -6.22
CA ALA A 717 -9.01 9.08 -7.37
C ALA A 717 -9.88 7.88 -6.96
N GLN A 718 -9.97 6.91 -7.88
CA GLN A 718 -10.70 5.68 -7.70
C GLN A 718 -9.99 4.51 -8.38
N ILE A 719 -10.18 3.31 -7.82
CA ILE A 719 -9.70 2.04 -8.38
C ILE A 719 -10.89 1.09 -8.57
N PRO A 720 -11.34 0.85 -9.81
CA PRO A 720 -12.32 -0.19 -10.11
C PRO A 720 -11.74 -1.58 -9.82
N LEU A 721 -12.44 -2.38 -9.01
CA LEU A 721 -12.02 -3.72 -8.57
C LEU A 721 -12.55 -4.80 -9.52
N GLU A 722 -12.12 -4.73 -10.79
CA GLU A 722 -12.62 -5.59 -11.87
C GLU A 722 -12.31 -7.09 -11.67
N ARG A 723 -13.32 -7.96 -11.87
CA ARG A 723 -13.22 -9.43 -11.76
C ARG A 723 -12.10 -10.07 -12.62
N LYS A 724 -11.64 -9.39 -13.68
CA LYS A 724 -10.56 -9.87 -14.56
C LYS A 724 -9.15 -9.67 -13.98
N ILE A 725 -9.01 -8.77 -13.00
CA ILE A 725 -7.72 -8.34 -12.43
C ILE A 725 -7.60 -8.81 -10.99
N PHE A 726 -8.69 -8.67 -10.21
CA PHE A 726 -8.68 -8.93 -8.77
C PHE A 726 -9.28 -10.30 -8.43
N GLN A 727 -8.74 -10.92 -7.38
CA GLN A 727 -9.18 -12.18 -6.81
C GLN A 727 -9.69 -11.92 -5.38
N PRO A 728 -10.50 -12.82 -4.80
CA PRO A 728 -10.90 -12.67 -3.39
C PRO A 728 -9.68 -12.84 -2.49
N GLY A 729 -9.64 -12.12 -1.38
CA GLY A 729 -8.52 -12.21 -0.42
C GLY A 729 -8.19 -10.88 0.22
N SER A 730 -7.13 -10.87 1.03
CA SER A 730 -6.67 -9.63 1.66
C SER A 730 -5.74 -8.86 0.71
N TYR A 731 -5.91 -7.54 0.73
CA TYR A 731 -5.14 -6.59 -0.05
C TYR A 731 -4.61 -5.48 0.86
N THR A 732 -3.41 -5.01 0.56
CA THR A 732 -2.82 -3.84 1.20
C THR A 732 -2.87 -2.68 0.22
N LEU A 733 -3.64 -1.64 0.54
CA LEU A 733 -3.57 -0.34 -0.08
C LEU A 733 -2.30 0.36 0.42
N ARG A 734 -1.39 0.68 -0.49
CA ARG A 734 -0.15 1.38 -0.20
C ARG A 734 -0.11 2.69 -0.98
N ALA A 735 0.20 3.80 -0.34
CA ALA A 735 0.34 5.08 -1.01
C ALA A 735 1.61 5.80 -0.57
N TYR A 736 2.30 6.46 -1.50
CA TYR A 736 3.58 7.14 -1.24
C TYR A 736 3.98 8.08 -2.39
N THR A 737 4.86 9.05 -2.12
CA THR A 737 5.52 9.89 -3.14
C THR A 737 6.91 9.33 -3.46
N ASN A 738 7.48 9.66 -4.62
CA ASN A 738 8.86 9.24 -4.90
C ASN A 738 9.86 9.76 -3.86
N TRP A 739 9.62 10.97 -3.34
CA TRP A 739 10.44 11.59 -2.31
C TRP A 739 10.44 10.81 -0.98
N MET A 740 9.28 10.28 -0.57
CA MET A 740 9.14 9.50 0.67
C MET A 740 10.06 8.28 0.73
N GLN A 741 10.46 7.73 -0.42
CA GLN A 741 11.35 6.57 -0.49
C GLN A 741 12.73 6.81 0.15
N ASN A 742 13.15 8.08 0.30
CA ASN A 742 14.40 8.41 1.01
C ASN A 742 14.36 8.12 2.51
N PHE A 743 13.17 7.96 3.11
CA PHE A 743 12.99 7.82 4.56
C PHE A 743 12.63 6.38 4.99
N GLY A 744 12.34 5.50 4.03
CA GLY A 744 11.95 4.10 4.27
C GLY A 744 10.45 3.86 4.11
N GLU A 745 10.05 2.58 3.97
CA GLU A 745 8.66 2.19 3.71
C GLU A 745 7.71 2.47 4.90
N ASP A 746 8.25 2.64 6.12
CA ASP A 746 7.46 2.98 7.32
C ASP A 746 6.75 4.35 7.20
N TYR A 747 7.21 5.22 6.30
CA TYR A 747 6.59 6.52 6.01
C TYR A 747 5.49 6.43 4.96
N PHE A 748 5.27 5.26 4.36
CA PHE A 748 4.20 5.08 3.39
C PHE A 748 2.88 4.87 4.11
N PHE A 749 1.81 5.42 3.54
CA PHE A 749 0.49 5.07 4.01
C PHE A 749 0.20 3.61 3.65
N THR A 750 -0.23 2.82 4.63
CA THR A 750 -0.68 1.45 4.42
C THR A 750 -2.04 1.21 5.09
N LYS A 751 -2.96 0.56 4.37
CA LYS A 751 -4.26 0.12 4.89
C LYS A 751 -4.59 -1.25 4.32
N ARG A 752 -4.76 -2.25 5.18
CA ARG A 752 -5.13 -3.61 4.77
C ARG A 752 -6.65 -3.77 4.81
N PHE A 753 -7.22 -4.37 3.78
CA PHE A 753 -8.66 -4.64 3.66
C PHE A 753 -8.90 -5.96 2.93
N TYR A 754 -10.07 -6.57 3.15
CA TYR A 754 -10.46 -7.79 2.46
C TYR A 754 -11.37 -7.49 1.26
N LEU A 755 -11.17 -8.25 0.19
CA LEU A 755 -11.95 -8.19 -1.04
C LEU A 755 -12.84 -9.44 -1.15
N GLY A 756 -14.16 -9.28 -0.96
CA GLY A 756 -15.14 -10.37 -0.99
C GLY A 756 -15.71 -10.68 -2.37
N ILE A 757 -16.33 -11.85 -2.55
CA ILE A 757 -17.13 -12.18 -3.74
C ILE A 757 -18.62 -12.23 -3.36
N PRO A 758 -19.47 -11.39 -3.97
CA PRO A 758 -20.91 -11.47 -3.78
C PRO A 758 -21.46 -12.64 -4.62
N ALA A 759 -21.43 -13.86 -4.08
CA ALA A 759 -22.13 -15.00 -4.65
C ALA A 759 -22.82 -15.82 -3.54
N SER A 760 -24.02 -16.32 -3.83
CA SER A 760 -24.88 -17.04 -2.86
C SER A 760 -24.28 -18.36 -2.39
N ASP A 761 -23.36 -18.93 -3.17
CA ASP A 761 -22.67 -20.19 -2.91
C ASP A 761 -21.27 -20.01 -2.27
N THR A 762 -20.76 -18.77 -2.14
CA THR A 762 -19.45 -18.50 -1.53
C THR A 762 -19.42 -18.97 -0.08
N TRP A 763 -18.40 -19.75 0.27
CA TRP A 763 -18.14 -20.11 1.66
C TRP A 763 -17.51 -18.95 2.44
N LEU A 764 -18.05 -18.70 3.63
CA LEU A 764 -17.53 -17.81 4.65
C LEU A 764 -16.92 -18.67 5.75
N VAL A 765 -15.78 -18.24 6.28
CA VAL A 765 -14.99 -19.05 7.21
C VAL A 765 -14.72 -18.32 8.51
N ASN A 766 -15.13 -18.87 9.63
CA ASN A 766 -14.56 -18.47 10.92
C ASN A 766 -13.47 -19.48 11.28
N SER A 767 -12.27 -19.02 11.62
CA SER A 767 -11.15 -19.90 11.94
C SER A 767 -10.52 -19.47 13.26
N GLN A 768 -10.35 -20.43 14.15
CA GLN A 768 -9.62 -20.29 15.39
C GLN A 768 -8.50 -21.33 15.39
N SER A 769 -7.31 -20.92 15.82
CA SER A 769 -6.20 -21.84 15.98
C SER A 769 -5.46 -21.56 17.27
N ASN A 770 -5.04 -22.64 17.94
CA ASN A 770 -4.21 -22.57 19.13
C ASN A 770 -3.15 -23.68 19.07
N VAL A 771 -2.02 -23.42 19.72
CA VAL A 771 -0.97 -24.42 19.88
C VAL A 771 -0.99 -24.93 21.31
N ALA A 772 -1.08 -26.26 21.46
CA ALA A 772 -1.02 -26.94 22.74
C ALA A 772 0.18 -27.89 22.76
N LYS A 773 0.75 -28.15 23.94
CA LYS A 773 1.76 -29.21 24.11
C LYS A 773 1.06 -30.55 24.33
N VAL A 774 1.33 -31.50 23.44
CA VAL A 774 0.84 -32.89 23.55
C VAL A 774 2.05 -33.80 23.39
N ASN A 775 2.30 -34.69 24.37
CA ASN A 775 3.47 -35.58 24.40
C ASN A 775 4.81 -34.86 24.19
N ASN A 776 4.96 -33.66 24.78
CA ASN A 776 6.14 -32.81 24.66
C ASN A 776 6.44 -32.31 23.22
N ALA A 777 5.48 -32.42 22.30
CA ALA A 777 5.52 -31.81 20.98
C ALA A 777 4.44 -30.73 20.86
N ASP A 778 4.71 -29.69 20.06
CA ASP A 778 3.72 -28.67 19.77
C ASP A 778 2.68 -29.21 18.78
N GLN A 779 1.41 -29.18 19.15
CA GLN A 779 0.29 -29.56 18.30
C GLN A 779 -0.54 -28.33 17.99
N LEU A 780 -0.62 -28.00 16.69
CA LEU A 780 -1.52 -26.98 16.17
C LEU A 780 -2.92 -27.57 16.07
N ASN A 781 -3.86 -27.03 16.84
CA ASN A 781 -5.27 -27.34 16.75
C ASN A 781 -5.95 -26.24 15.94
N VAL A 782 -6.79 -26.63 15.01
CA VAL A 782 -7.50 -25.72 14.12
C VAL A 782 -9.00 -26.05 14.15
N ASP A 783 -9.79 -25.07 14.55
CA ASP A 783 -11.25 -25.10 14.56
C ASP A 783 -11.77 -24.14 13.48
N ILE A 784 -12.42 -24.68 12.47
CA ILE A 784 -12.98 -23.93 11.35
C ILE A 784 -14.49 -24.09 11.31
N LYS A 785 -15.23 -23.00 11.11
CA LYS A 785 -16.67 -23.01 10.87
C LYS A 785 -16.99 -22.41 9.51
N LEU A 786 -17.60 -23.20 8.65
CA LEU A 786 -18.00 -22.82 7.30
C LEU A 786 -19.50 -22.49 7.24
N LYS A 787 -19.81 -21.30 6.75
CA LYS A 787 -21.18 -20.85 6.47
C LYS A 787 -21.29 -20.38 5.02
N ARG A 788 -22.49 -20.34 4.47
CA ARG A 788 -22.76 -19.64 3.21
C ARG A 788 -23.10 -18.18 3.48
N THR A 789 -23.14 -17.37 2.42
CA THR A 789 -23.47 -15.94 2.50
C THR A 789 -24.88 -15.65 3.02
N ASP A 790 -25.79 -16.63 2.97
CA ASP A 790 -27.13 -16.59 3.57
C ASP A 790 -27.17 -16.98 5.07
N LYS A 791 -26.00 -17.15 5.70
CA LYS A 791 -25.79 -17.57 7.10
C LYS A 791 -26.10 -19.06 7.37
N THR A 792 -26.49 -19.84 6.38
CA THR A 792 -26.68 -21.30 6.53
C THR A 792 -25.34 -22.01 6.72
N ALA A 793 -25.34 -23.10 7.47
CA ALA A 793 -24.15 -23.93 7.65
C ALA A 793 -23.79 -24.66 6.35
N VAL A 794 -22.48 -24.75 6.05
CA VAL A 794 -21.98 -25.65 4.99
C VAL A 794 -21.92 -27.05 5.60
N ALA A 795 -23.09 -27.68 5.74
CA ALA A 795 -23.23 -28.95 6.42
C ALA A 795 -22.85 -30.15 5.54
N LEU A 796 -22.28 -31.19 6.16
CA LEU A 796 -22.02 -32.51 5.54
C LEU A 796 -21.30 -32.42 4.19
N ARG A 797 -20.25 -31.59 4.13
CA ARG A 797 -19.53 -31.23 2.91
C ARG A 797 -18.14 -31.82 2.92
N ASP A 798 -17.85 -32.64 1.91
CA ASP A 798 -16.53 -33.23 1.73
C ASP A 798 -15.56 -32.15 1.24
N VAL A 799 -14.51 -31.93 2.01
CA VAL A 799 -13.47 -30.94 1.77
C VAL A 799 -12.09 -31.56 1.81
N GLU A 800 -11.19 -31.02 1.02
CA GLU A 800 -9.75 -31.26 1.15
C GLU A 800 -9.14 -30.07 1.88
N VAL A 801 -8.51 -30.35 3.01
CA VAL A 801 -7.85 -29.38 3.89
C VAL A 801 -6.35 -29.57 3.74
N THR A 802 -5.64 -28.50 3.38
CA THR A 802 -4.18 -28.51 3.21
C THR A 802 -3.55 -27.40 4.03
N ILE A 803 -2.69 -27.72 5.01
CA ILE A 803 -1.92 -26.71 5.73
C ILE A 803 -0.62 -26.47 4.99
N TYR A 804 -0.33 -25.21 4.68
CA TYR A 804 0.93 -24.74 4.12
C TYR A 804 1.72 -23.96 5.15
N GLU A 805 3.04 -24.13 5.11
CA GLU A 805 4.05 -23.25 5.71
C GLU A 805 4.86 -22.69 4.54
N ASP A 806 4.75 -21.38 4.31
CA ASP A 806 5.25 -20.70 3.10
C ASP A 806 4.76 -21.34 1.78
N ARG A 807 5.62 -22.16 1.14
CA ARG A 807 5.36 -22.84 -0.13
C ARG A 807 5.26 -24.36 0.02
N HIS A 808 5.53 -24.91 1.20
CA HIS A 808 5.50 -26.35 1.45
C HIS A 808 4.21 -26.72 2.18
N TYR A 809 3.55 -27.80 1.76
CA TYR A 809 2.40 -28.31 2.52
C TYR A 809 2.91 -29.19 3.67
N LEU A 810 2.42 -28.93 4.88
CA LEU A 810 2.71 -29.69 6.11
C LEU A 810 1.69 -30.80 6.36
N TYR A 811 0.46 -30.58 5.88
CA TYR A 811 -0.69 -31.41 6.15
C TYR A 811 -1.61 -31.42 4.96
N LYS A 812 -2.21 -32.58 4.70
CA LYS A 812 -3.26 -32.73 3.71
C LYS A 812 -4.19 -33.84 4.14
N GLU A 813 -5.47 -33.54 4.28
CA GLU A 813 -6.49 -34.51 4.68
C GLU A 813 -7.82 -34.22 3.98
N LYS A 814 -8.63 -35.26 3.80
CA LYS A 814 -10.02 -35.14 3.38
C LYS A 814 -10.91 -35.24 4.62
N LEU A 815 -11.72 -34.22 4.84
CA LEU A 815 -12.62 -34.12 5.99
C LEU A 815 -14.03 -33.83 5.51
N GLN A 816 -15.01 -34.09 6.38
CA GLN A 816 -16.39 -33.70 6.15
C GLN A 816 -16.81 -32.71 7.23
N THR A 817 -17.48 -31.63 6.85
CA THR A 817 -18.07 -30.70 7.82
C THR A 817 -19.21 -31.36 8.60
N ASP A 818 -19.39 -31.01 9.88
CA ASP A 818 -20.55 -31.45 10.66
C ASP A 818 -21.87 -30.75 10.25
N MET A 819 -22.96 -30.99 10.96
CA MET A 819 -24.27 -30.39 10.66
C MET A 819 -24.28 -28.85 10.85
N GLU A 820 -23.42 -28.33 11.71
CA GLU A 820 -23.25 -26.91 12.00
C GLU A 820 -22.17 -26.26 11.13
N GLY A 821 -21.55 -27.02 10.23
CA GLY A 821 -20.51 -26.58 9.30
C GLY A 821 -19.11 -26.51 9.89
N ASN A 822 -18.85 -27.15 11.05
CA ASN A 822 -17.54 -27.13 11.68
C ASN A 822 -16.61 -28.20 11.10
N LEU A 823 -15.31 -27.89 11.11
CA LEU A 823 -14.18 -28.75 10.78
C LEU A 823 -13.16 -28.60 11.91
N LYS A 824 -12.73 -29.74 12.46
CA LYS A 824 -11.70 -29.79 13.49
C LYS A 824 -10.61 -30.72 13.04
N PHE A 825 -9.37 -30.23 13.06
CA PHE A 825 -8.20 -31.05 12.76
C PHE A 825 -7.02 -30.52 13.54
N SER A 826 -6.00 -31.38 13.68
CA SER A 826 -4.80 -31.01 14.40
C SER A 826 -3.57 -31.59 13.74
N LYS A 827 -2.45 -30.89 13.88
CA LYS A 827 -1.17 -31.30 13.31
C LYS A 827 -0.03 -30.99 14.26
N ALA A 828 0.80 -31.99 14.51
CA ALA A 828 2.09 -31.79 15.18
C ALA A 828 2.97 -30.85 14.33
N LEU A 829 3.40 -29.75 14.92
CA LEU A 829 4.35 -28.81 14.34
C LEU A 829 5.78 -29.32 14.55
N LYS A 830 6.67 -28.97 13.63
CA LYS A 830 8.11 -29.20 13.83
C LYS A 830 8.59 -28.32 14.99
N ALA A 831 9.57 -28.80 15.76
CA ALA A 831 10.14 -28.06 16.89
C ALA A 831 10.74 -26.68 16.56
N LYS A 832 10.92 -26.36 15.26
CA LYS A 832 11.41 -25.06 14.75
C LYS A 832 10.37 -24.30 13.90
N ALA A 833 9.12 -24.76 13.85
CA ALA A 833 8.08 -24.03 13.13
C ALA A 833 7.79 -22.71 13.88
N ASP A 834 8.17 -21.59 13.26
CA ASP A 834 7.94 -20.23 13.77
C ASP A 834 6.49 -19.78 13.59
N GLY A 835 5.67 -20.62 12.94
CA GLY A 835 4.25 -20.40 12.75
C GLY A 835 3.91 -19.27 11.77
N ARG A 836 4.92 -18.64 11.16
CA ARG A 836 4.75 -17.49 10.26
C ARG A 836 4.32 -17.98 8.88
N ASN A 837 3.40 -17.27 8.24
CA ASN A 837 2.80 -17.65 6.96
C ASN A 837 2.15 -19.04 6.95
N LEU A 838 1.75 -19.56 8.11
CA LEU A 838 0.91 -20.74 8.14
C LEU A 838 -0.45 -20.39 7.57
N ARG A 839 -0.95 -21.24 6.70
CA ARG A 839 -2.31 -21.12 6.17
C ARG A 839 -2.92 -22.47 5.96
N VAL A 840 -4.23 -22.53 6.09
CA VAL A 840 -5.03 -23.65 5.62
C VAL A 840 -5.71 -23.27 4.31
N GLU A 841 -5.58 -24.15 3.34
CA GLU A 841 -6.34 -24.14 2.10
C GLU A 841 -7.45 -25.18 2.21
N ILE A 842 -8.70 -24.76 2.06
CA ILE A 842 -9.89 -25.63 2.11
C ILE A 842 -10.49 -25.65 0.72
N ARG A 843 -10.66 -26.84 0.15
CA ARG A 843 -11.21 -27.02 -1.20
C ARG A 843 -12.41 -27.97 -1.15
N SER A 844 -13.53 -27.59 -1.74
CA SER A 844 -14.66 -28.53 -1.89
C SER A 844 -14.26 -29.69 -2.82
N LEU A 845 -14.60 -30.90 -2.42
CA LEU A 845 -14.51 -32.11 -3.24
C LEU A 845 -15.82 -32.40 -3.98
N GLN A 846 -16.89 -31.66 -3.71
CA GLN A 846 -18.21 -31.92 -4.26
C GLN A 846 -18.47 -31.09 -5.52
N GLU A 847 -18.82 -31.75 -6.63
CA GLU A 847 -19.07 -31.08 -7.91
C GLU A 847 -20.28 -30.11 -7.86
N SER A 848 -21.18 -30.27 -6.89
CA SER A 848 -22.31 -29.36 -6.67
C SER A 848 -21.91 -27.97 -6.18
N ASP A 849 -20.77 -27.85 -5.50
CA ASP A 849 -20.29 -26.58 -4.94
C ASP A 849 -19.52 -25.70 -5.94
N GLY A 850 -19.12 -26.26 -7.08
CA GLY A 850 -18.15 -25.61 -7.96
C GLY A 850 -16.74 -25.58 -7.35
N ARG A 851 -15.86 -24.70 -7.84
CA ARG A 851 -14.48 -24.56 -7.35
C ARG A 851 -14.42 -23.74 -6.05
N GLN A 852 -15.17 -24.12 -5.02
CA GLN A 852 -15.02 -23.48 -3.69
C GLN A 852 -13.61 -23.74 -3.18
N PHE A 853 -12.91 -22.65 -2.93
CA PHE A 853 -11.54 -22.63 -2.42
C PHE A 853 -11.42 -21.48 -1.45
N LEU A 854 -10.96 -21.78 -0.24
CA LEU A 854 -10.70 -20.80 0.80
C LEU A 854 -9.26 -20.92 1.24
N GLN A 855 -8.63 -19.77 1.45
CA GLN A 855 -7.30 -19.68 2.02
C GLN A 855 -7.38 -18.87 3.31
N VAL A 856 -7.01 -19.49 4.42
CA VAL A 856 -7.13 -18.91 5.76
C VAL A 856 -5.77 -18.99 6.45
N PRO A 857 -5.08 -17.87 6.71
CA PRO A 857 -3.92 -17.88 7.59
C PRO A 857 -4.28 -18.44 8.97
N LEU A 858 -3.34 -19.20 9.53
CA LEU A 858 -3.43 -19.77 10.87
C LEU A 858 -2.44 -19.05 11.77
N THR A 859 -2.89 -18.64 12.95
CA THR A 859 -2.05 -18.00 13.95
C THR A 859 -1.47 -19.06 14.89
N VAL A 860 -0.18 -18.94 15.19
CA VAL A 860 0.50 -19.75 16.20
C VAL A 860 0.98 -18.82 17.29
N ASN A 861 0.44 -19.01 18.49
CA ASN A 861 0.80 -18.21 19.67
C ASN A 861 1.13 -19.15 20.82
N ARG A 862 2.40 -19.22 21.18
CA ARG A 862 2.89 -19.98 22.34
C ARG A 862 3.29 -19.02 23.45
N ASN A 863 2.82 -19.26 24.67
CA ASN A 863 3.12 -18.41 25.82
C ASN A 863 4.63 -18.28 26.08
N GLN A 864 5.40 -19.36 25.86
CA GLN A 864 6.86 -19.33 26.03
C GLN A 864 7.61 -18.47 24.99
N ASN A 865 6.96 -18.09 23.88
CA ASN A 865 7.56 -17.35 22.78
C ASN A 865 7.19 -15.86 22.79
N ILE A 866 6.57 -15.37 23.87
CA ILE A 866 6.26 -13.95 24.01
C ILE A 866 7.56 -13.15 23.99
N ASP A 867 7.66 -12.22 23.04
CA ASP A 867 8.73 -11.23 23.01
C ASP A 867 8.34 -10.06 23.92
N LEU A 868 9.00 -9.99 25.08
CA LEU A 868 8.79 -8.96 26.08
C LEU A 868 10.00 -8.05 26.14
N GLN A 869 9.79 -6.77 25.86
CA GLN A 869 10.84 -5.76 25.84
C GLN A 869 10.58 -4.70 26.91
N PHE A 870 11.63 -4.31 27.64
CA PHE A 870 11.59 -3.25 28.65
C PHE A 870 12.36 -2.02 28.18
N LEU A 871 11.69 -0.88 28.22
CA LEU A 871 12.11 0.37 27.60
C LEU A 871 12.09 1.48 28.67
N PRO A 872 13.25 1.74 29.32
CA PRO A 872 13.37 2.78 30.33
C PRO A 872 13.13 4.16 29.74
N GLU A 873 12.36 4.99 30.42
CA GLU A 873 12.11 6.37 30.06
C GLU A 873 13.44 7.12 29.99
N GLY A 874 13.71 7.74 28.85
CA GLY A 874 14.97 8.44 28.61
C GLY A 874 16.11 7.57 28.08
N GLY A 875 15.87 6.29 27.77
CA GLY A 875 16.83 5.41 27.12
C GLY A 875 17.63 4.52 28.07
N HIS A 876 17.91 4.97 29.30
CA HIS A 876 18.74 4.25 30.28
C HIS A 876 18.11 4.25 31.67
N LEU A 877 18.24 3.11 32.36
CA LEU A 877 18.08 3.07 33.82
C LEU A 877 19.32 3.69 34.47
N VAL A 878 19.15 4.50 35.51
CA VAL A 878 20.26 5.14 36.24
C VAL A 878 20.12 4.83 37.73
N ALA A 879 21.16 4.27 38.33
CA ALA A 879 21.21 3.90 39.72
C ALA A 879 20.85 5.08 40.64
N GLY A 880 19.97 4.83 41.60
CA GLY A 880 19.49 5.81 42.56
C GLY A 880 18.43 6.78 42.02
N LEU A 881 18.11 6.77 40.72
CA LEU A 881 17.08 7.62 40.12
C LEU A 881 15.81 6.83 39.82
N LYS A 882 14.65 7.38 40.19
CA LYS A 882 13.36 6.76 39.85
C LYS A 882 13.07 7.02 38.38
N SER A 883 12.85 5.97 37.60
CA SER A 883 12.52 6.03 36.18
C SER A 883 11.27 5.20 35.89
N LYS A 884 10.46 5.67 34.93
CA LYS A 884 9.34 4.91 34.39
C LYS A 884 9.88 3.93 33.36
N VAL A 885 9.47 2.67 33.43
CA VAL A 885 9.85 1.65 32.46
C VAL A 885 8.60 1.25 31.70
N GLY A 886 8.55 1.60 30.41
CA GLY A 886 7.55 1.06 29.49
C GLY A 886 7.91 -0.37 29.12
N PHE A 887 6.92 -1.19 28.80
CA PHE A 887 7.18 -2.50 28.23
C PHE A 887 6.17 -2.83 27.14
N LYS A 888 6.61 -3.62 26.16
CA LYS A 888 5.77 -4.17 25.09
C LYS A 888 5.93 -5.69 25.08
N ALA A 889 4.81 -6.39 25.14
CA ALA A 889 4.69 -7.82 24.98
C ALA A 889 4.06 -8.11 23.61
N LEU A 890 4.77 -8.86 22.78
CA LEU A 890 4.30 -9.33 21.49
C LEU A 890 4.15 -10.85 21.54
N ALA A 891 3.02 -11.35 21.03
CA ALA A 891 2.87 -12.76 20.73
C ALA A 891 3.67 -13.14 19.48
N GLU A 892 3.74 -14.44 19.19
CA GLU A 892 4.52 -15.00 18.09
C GLU A 892 3.98 -14.58 16.70
N ASP A 893 2.70 -14.22 16.63
CA ASP A 893 2.03 -13.61 15.47
C ASP A 893 2.32 -12.11 15.26
N GLY A 894 3.07 -11.48 16.17
CA GLY A 894 3.44 -10.06 16.12
C GLY A 894 2.38 -9.09 16.65
N HIS A 895 1.25 -9.57 17.19
CA HIS A 895 0.27 -8.72 17.88
C HIS A 895 0.61 -8.54 19.36
N GLY A 896 0.14 -7.45 19.94
CA GLY A 896 0.22 -7.19 21.37
C GLY A 896 -0.56 -8.25 22.16
N THR A 897 0.08 -8.82 23.19
CA THR A 897 -0.53 -9.83 24.05
C THR A 897 -0.53 -9.42 25.51
N SER A 898 -1.58 -9.79 26.24
CA SER A 898 -1.72 -9.44 27.65
C SER A 898 -0.77 -10.26 28.51
N VAL A 899 0.00 -9.59 29.36
CA VAL A 899 0.91 -10.23 30.31
C VAL A 899 0.84 -9.55 31.67
N SER A 900 1.11 -10.32 32.72
CA SER A 900 1.33 -9.82 34.07
C SER A 900 2.52 -10.53 34.72
N GLY A 901 3.17 -9.86 35.67
CA GLY A 901 4.34 -10.41 36.34
C GLY A 901 4.86 -9.52 37.45
N VAL A 902 6.00 -9.93 38.00
CA VAL A 902 6.72 -9.21 39.06
C VAL A 902 8.17 -8.97 38.67
N ILE A 903 8.73 -7.85 39.11
CA ILE A 903 10.16 -7.55 38.97
C ILE A 903 10.90 -8.05 40.22
N ILE A 904 11.93 -8.86 40.02
CA ILE A 904 12.79 -9.42 41.06
C ILE A 904 14.25 -9.00 40.86
N ASP A 905 15.02 -8.94 41.94
CA ASP A 905 16.47 -8.77 41.84
C ASP A 905 17.21 -10.11 41.68
N LYS A 906 18.54 -10.06 41.54
CA LYS A 906 19.39 -11.26 41.37
C LYS A 906 19.35 -12.22 42.58
N ALA A 907 19.02 -11.72 43.77
CA ALA A 907 18.91 -12.54 44.98
C ALA A 907 17.52 -13.21 45.10
N GLY A 908 16.61 -12.97 44.15
CA GLY A 908 15.23 -13.43 44.23
C GLY A 908 14.43 -12.68 45.30
N ALA A 909 14.96 -11.56 45.81
CA ALA A 909 14.22 -10.68 46.69
C ALA A 909 13.23 -9.87 45.85
N GLU A 910 11.99 -9.85 46.34
CA GLU A 910 10.81 -9.28 45.66
C GLU A 910 10.64 -7.76 45.82
#